data_AF-A0A167LU11-F1
#
_entry.id   AF-A0A167LU11-F1
#
_cell.length_a   1.000
_cell.length_b   1.000
_cell.length_c   1.000
_cell.angle_alpha   90.00
_cell.angle_beta   90.00
_cell.angle_gamma   90.00
#
_symmetry.space_group_name_H-M   'P 1'
#
loop_
_entity.id
_entity.type
_entity.pdbx_description
1 polymer ?
#
loop_
_entity_poly.entity_id
_entity_poly.type
_entity_poly.pdbx_seq_one_letter_code
_entity_poly.pdbx_strand_id
1 'polypeptide(L)'
;MKYKLLSLCLLSAGVNAAPFDTCPSKAFLVQGNTASIYGVNLVSGAFTEFAQNVGTNNKLNGFGFSLHDRYLYGWDYSRKDIGRVGKDYTLEPLNTIGFPDTNFYVGDVAIHENAYYVYRKGSSYGLYRVSLDETSNDYLQATRVINGGDLNLNIFDMAFAPNGETGMAYSVDSNGNLHRINANTGESTMLGNVGQSGTFGAVYFDIDNNFYISRNQDGHIYQVNIDDPADTQLFAYGPSSGSNDGARCATAPIIDESEDPTMDYGDAPESYGTSLAENGARHVVGDLYFGDGVSAEHLPQAQDDDDGVSFVTSIETGYDALISFTLSTNGYVNAWVDWNQDGEFQSSERIISELSGVAGENRVLIPVPVDALEGNTWARFRVSNNQDIAPTGGVDTGEVEDISVSVVASSLIESSTAWQTAAFEDLWPQKGDYDFNDVVVRYRATTGQIGNQVVQYKVEGALVAVGAGYHNAFALRFKEIARNHVNEAQIKLTVDGVESQTSPLEANRNEAIAVIFSDTREMVPTQEGCKFFRTEEGCSDIQRAPIPFELTLPLSTTYSANVATLDKLDPFIFAVDGHYHGPYVDSNNGRGWEVHLKNQAPTEAFDSSYLDQGDDTSSTNGYFQTGTGLPWALIIDTDWQHPKERVEMSIAYPQFVEFASSAGQSNVTWFENPVANYQYTISSASQN
;
A
#
# COMPACT_ATOMS: atom_id res chain seq x y z
N MET A 1 63.45 -22.07 61.55
CA MET A 1 62.79 -20.75 61.53
C MET A 1 61.77 -20.78 60.40
N LYS A 2 60.48 -20.75 60.74
CA LYS A 2 59.36 -21.01 59.81
C LYS A 2 59.07 -19.76 58.97
N TYR A 3 59.07 -19.90 57.65
CA TYR A 3 58.52 -18.91 56.72
C TYR A 3 56.98 -18.95 56.81
N LYS A 4 56.35 -17.82 57.11
CA LYS A 4 54.90 -17.64 56.96
C LYS A 4 54.64 -17.00 55.59
N LEU A 5 54.08 -17.78 54.66
CA LEU A 5 53.37 -17.24 53.51
C LEU A 5 52.06 -16.63 54.01
N LEU A 6 51.85 -15.35 53.71
CA LEU A 6 50.57 -14.67 53.90
C LEU A 6 49.77 -14.86 52.60
N SER A 7 48.74 -15.70 52.65
CA SER A 7 47.83 -15.90 51.51
C SER A 7 46.79 -14.78 51.54
N LEU A 8 46.78 -13.93 50.51
CA LEU A 8 45.78 -12.89 50.31
C LEU A 8 44.55 -13.55 49.64
N CYS A 9 43.48 -13.77 50.40
CA CYS A 9 42.18 -14.13 49.81
C CYS A 9 41.59 -12.86 49.17
N LEU A 10 41.68 -12.74 47.85
CA LEU A 10 40.80 -11.88 47.07
C LEU A 10 39.44 -12.59 46.99
N LEU A 11 38.50 -12.16 47.84
CA LEU A 11 37.07 -12.40 47.64
C LEU A 11 36.65 -11.58 46.42
N SER A 12 36.52 -12.23 45.27
CA SER A 12 35.71 -11.70 44.18
C SER A 12 34.26 -11.75 44.64
N ALA A 13 33.74 -10.64 45.16
CA ALA A 13 32.30 -10.46 45.24
C ALA A 13 31.77 -10.54 43.80
N GLY A 14 30.94 -11.55 43.51
CA GLY A 14 30.17 -11.55 42.28
C GLY A 14 29.36 -10.26 42.25
N VAL A 15 29.59 -9.43 41.25
CA VAL A 15 28.79 -8.23 41.03
C VAL A 15 27.47 -8.75 40.45
N ASN A 16 26.45 -8.91 41.28
CA ASN A 16 25.10 -9.13 40.78
C ASN A 16 24.68 -7.85 40.04
N ALA A 17 24.06 -8.01 38.87
CA ALA A 17 23.54 -6.89 38.10
C ALA A 17 22.55 -6.11 38.98
N ALA A 18 22.65 -4.79 39.02
CA ALA A 18 21.71 -3.97 39.80
C ALA A 18 20.38 -3.83 39.04
N PRO A 19 19.24 -3.71 39.74
CA PRO A 19 17.96 -3.46 39.06
C PRO A 19 17.95 -2.08 38.42
N PHE A 20 17.00 -1.84 37.52
CA PHE A 20 16.73 -0.51 36.99
C PHE A 20 16.31 0.43 38.13
N ASP A 21 16.76 1.68 38.06
CA ASP A 21 16.52 2.67 39.12
C ASP A 21 15.04 3.14 39.10
N THR A 22 14.47 3.23 37.90
CA THR A 22 13.07 3.61 37.63
C THR A 22 12.44 2.63 36.63
N CYS A 23 11.13 2.83 36.38
CA CYS A 23 10.40 2.19 35.28
C CYS A 23 10.78 2.90 33.97
N PRO A 24 11.48 2.26 33.03
CA PRO A 24 11.95 2.93 31.82
C PRO A 24 10.80 3.21 30.83
N SER A 25 10.78 4.42 30.26
CA SER A 25 9.77 4.86 29.29
C SER A 25 9.91 4.16 27.92
N LYS A 26 11.17 3.90 27.50
CA LYS A 26 11.48 3.13 26.30
C LYS A 26 11.08 1.66 26.47
N ALA A 27 10.49 1.09 25.44
CA ALA A 27 10.36 -0.36 25.32
C ALA A 27 11.74 -0.99 25.08
N PHE A 28 11.86 -2.28 25.36
CA PHE A 28 13.02 -3.09 25.06
C PHE A 28 12.70 -4.05 23.93
N LEU A 29 13.70 -4.28 23.09
CA LEU A 29 13.63 -5.24 22.00
C LEU A 29 14.92 -6.06 22.02
N VAL A 30 14.80 -7.36 22.21
CA VAL A 30 15.92 -8.28 22.05
C VAL A 30 15.94 -8.77 20.61
N GLN A 31 17.13 -8.89 20.00
CA GLN A 31 17.26 -9.44 18.64
C GLN A 31 18.44 -10.39 18.48
N GLY A 32 18.38 -11.19 17.41
CA GLY A 32 19.51 -11.95 16.88
C GLY A 32 19.70 -13.35 17.48
N ASN A 33 20.65 -14.11 16.92
CA ASN A 33 21.04 -15.45 17.41
C ASN A 33 21.95 -15.37 18.64
N THR A 34 22.60 -14.23 18.85
CA THR A 34 23.30 -13.86 20.06
C THR A 34 22.59 -12.60 20.53
N ALA A 35 21.97 -12.65 21.70
CA ALA A 35 21.04 -11.62 22.12
C ALA A 35 21.72 -10.25 22.28
N SER A 36 21.27 -9.29 21.47
CA SER A 36 21.48 -7.85 21.63
C SER A 36 20.22 -7.21 22.22
N ILE A 37 20.35 -6.12 22.97
CA ILE A 37 19.22 -5.33 23.48
C ILE A 37 19.21 -3.95 22.83
N TYR A 38 18.05 -3.55 22.36
CA TYR A 38 17.72 -2.22 21.87
C TYR A 38 16.68 -1.58 22.78
N GLY A 39 16.76 -0.26 22.97
CA GLY A 39 15.65 0.55 23.46
C GLY A 39 14.85 1.07 22.27
N VAL A 40 13.53 0.95 22.32
CA VAL A 40 12.61 1.41 21.28
C VAL A 40 11.72 2.51 21.86
N ASN A 41 11.67 3.66 21.20
CA ASN A 41 10.66 4.67 21.43
C ASN A 41 9.40 4.27 20.66
N LEU A 42 8.36 3.80 21.35
CA LEU A 42 7.12 3.36 20.69
C LEU A 42 6.43 4.50 19.94
N VAL A 43 6.60 5.75 20.39
CA VAL A 43 6.01 6.93 19.76
C VAL A 43 6.50 7.07 18.33
N SER A 44 7.78 6.80 18.03
CA SER A 44 8.35 7.01 16.69
C SER A 44 8.84 5.75 15.99
N GLY A 45 8.97 4.65 16.71
CA GLY A 45 9.67 3.45 16.25
C GLY A 45 11.20 3.57 16.30
N ALA A 46 11.75 4.74 16.64
CA ALA A 46 13.18 4.94 16.74
C ALA A 46 13.81 4.04 17.80
N PHE A 47 14.98 3.52 17.49
CA PHE A 47 15.64 2.51 18.32
C PHE A 47 17.12 2.82 18.51
N THR A 48 17.64 2.44 19.68
CA THR A 48 19.05 2.62 20.04
C THR A 48 19.59 1.33 20.62
N GLU A 49 20.77 0.90 20.17
CA GLU A 49 21.45 -0.25 20.75
C GLU A 49 21.92 0.06 22.17
N PHE A 50 21.39 -0.66 23.16
CA PHE A 50 21.85 -0.58 24.54
C PHE A 50 22.99 -1.56 24.82
N ALA A 51 22.95 -2.75 24.22
CA ALA A 51 24.01 -3.75 24.32
C ALA A 51 24.09 -4.67 23.10
N GLN A 52 25.29 -4.85 22.55
CA GLN A 52 25.59 -5.78 21.46
C GLN A 52 25.58 -7.25 21.86
N ASN A 53 25.73 -7.52 23.15
CA ASN A 53 25.71 -8.86 23.71
C ASN A 53 25.36 -8.77 25.19
N VAL A 54 24.32 -9.47 25.60
CA VAL A 54 23.87 -9.52 27.01
C VAL A 54 24.63 -10.53 27.87
N GLY A 55 25.77 -11.04 27.43
CA GLY A 55 26.57 -12.04 28.13
C GLY A 55 26.21 -13.51 27.83
N THR A 56 25.39 -13.77 26.81
CA THR A 56 25.09 -15.12 26.29
C THR A 56 25.63 -15.30 24.87
N ASN A 57 25.80 -16.55 24.44
CA ASN A 57 26.17 -16.90 23.07
C ASN A 57 24.98 -17.38 22.23
N ASN A 58 23.76 -17.24 22.76
CA ASN A 58 22.52 -17.72 22.13
C ASN A 58 21.40 -16.68 22.25
N LYS A 59 20.19 -17.04 21.79
CA LYS A 59 18.99 -16.21 21.87
C LYS A 59 18.51 -16.03 23.31
N LEU A 60 17.80 -14.92 23.52
CA LEU A 60 16.99 -14.65 24.69
C LEU A 60 15.57 -14.32 24.17
N ASN A 61 14.56 -15.06 24.62
CA ASN A 61 13.15 -14.87 24.22
C ASN A 61 12.21 -14.90 25.43
N GLY A 62 10.92 -14.68 25.21
CA GLY A 62 9.91 -14.49 26.24
C GLY A 62 10.31 -13.33 27.14
N PHE A 63 10.63 -12.19 26.56
CA PHE A 63 11.25 -11.10 27.29
C PHE A 63 10.19 -10.31 28.06
N GLY A 64 10.43 -10.00 29.34
CA GLY A 64 9.44 -9.29 30.15
C GLY A 64 10.06 -8.40 31.21
N PHE A 65 9.40 -7.30 31.57
CA PHE A 65 9.88 -6.39 32.62
C PHE A 65 9.09 -6.57 33.91
N SER A 66 9.78 -6.83 35.01
CA SER A 66 9.16 -6.97 36.32
C SER A 66 9.02 -5.63 37.04
N LEU A 67 7.78 -5.24 37.36
CA LEU A 67 7.49 -4.05 38.17
C LEU A 67 7.87 -4.23 39.65
N HIS A 68 8.05 -5.47 40.10
CA HIS A 68 8.25 -5.79 41.51
C HIS A 68 9.70 -5.61 41.96
N ASP A 69 10.65 -5.98 41.11
CA ASP A 69 12.08 -5.94 41.40
C ASP A 69 12.90 -5.15 40.36
N ARG A 70 12.25 -4.67 39.28
CA ARG A 70 12.84 -3.85 38.22
C ARG A 70 14.02 -4.54 37.53
N TYR A 71 13.84 -5.81 37.19
CA TYR A 71 14.68 -6.51 36.22
C TYR A 71 13.88 -6.87 34.97
N LEU A 72 14.61 -7.02 33.87
CA LEU A 72 14.13 -7.73 32.70
C LEU A 72 14.33 -9.24 32.93
N TYR A 73 13.41 -10.06 32.44
CA TYR A 73 13.45 -11.52 32.52
C TYR A 73 13.35 -12.11 31.12
N GLY A 74 14.03 -13.23 30.88
CA GLY A 74 13.93 -13.91 29.60
C GLY A 74 14.47 -15.34 29.63
N TRP A 75 14.08 -16.13 28.64
CA TRP A 75 14.49 -17.51 28.43
C TRP A 75 15.83 -17.60 27.69
N ASP A 76 16.89 -18.03 28.37
CA ASP A 76 18.23 -18.20 27.80
C ASP A 76 18.35 -19.54 27.07
N TYR A 77 18.45 -19.49 25.75
CA TYR A 77 18.55 -20.69 24.91
C TYR A 77 19.83 -21.49 25.13
N SER A 78 20.89 -20.86 25.66
CA SER A 78 22.15 -21.55 25.95
C SER A 78 22.03 -22.47 27.15
N ARG A 79 21.13 -22.13 28.09
CA ARG A 79 20.92 -22.84 29.36
C ARG A 79 19.60 -23.61 29.42
N LYS A 80 18.65 -23.28 28.55
CA LYS A 80 17.26 -23.77 28.59
C LYS A 80 16.60 -23.49 29.95
N ASP A 81 16.84 -22.29 30.46
CA ASP A 81 16.33 -21.80 31.73
C ASP A 81 16.17 -20.27 31.66
N ILE A 82 15.55 -19.66 32.65
CA ILE A 82 15.36 -18.21 32.71
C ILE A 82 16.61 -17.52 33.26
N GLY A 83 16.82 -16.28 32.85
CA GLY A 83 17.76 -15.35 33.48
C GLY A 83 17.11 -13.99 33.66
N ARG A 84 17.75 -13.14 34.47
CA ARG A 84 17.37 -11.75 34.64
C ARG A 84 18.45 -10.81 34.13
N VAL A 85 18.06 -9.65 33.64
CA VAL A 85 18.96 -8.62 33.09
C VAL A 85 18.71 -7.32 33.85
N GLY A 86 19.77 -6.77 34.44
CA GLY A 86 19.74 -5.51 35.17
C GLY A 86 20.05 -4.30 34.29
N LYS A 87 20.28 -3.14 34.93
CA LYS A 87 20.58 -1.88 34.23
C LYS A 87 21.94 -1.84 33.52
N ASP A 88 22.78 -2.86 33.72
CA ASP A 88 24.03 -3.07 33.00
C ASP A 88 23.86 -3.93 31.74
N TYR A 89 22.61 -4.31 31.42
CA TYR A 89 22.24 -5.13 30.27
C TYR A 89 22.95 -6.49 30.20
N THR A 90 23.42 -7.00 31.34
CA THR A 90 24.08 -8.30 31.43
C THR A 90 23.14 -9.34 32.04
N LEU A 91 23.06 -10.51 31.41
CA LEU A 91 22.25 -11.65 31.80
C LEU A 91 22.86 -12.35 33.02
N GLU A 92 22.15 -12.31 34.13
CA GLU A 92 22.37 -13.12 35.32
C GLU A 92 21.49 -14.38 35.24
N PRO A 93 22.08 -15.59 35.11
CA PRO A 93 21.29 -16.80 35.01
C PRO A 93 20.61 -17.16 36.34
N LEU A 94 19.36 -17.57 36.26
CA LEU A 94 18.64 -18.19 37.37
C LEU A 94 18.69 -19.71 37.24
N ASN A 95 18.35 -20.42 38.31
CA ASN A 95 18.33 -21.89 38.33
C ASN A 95 16.94 -22.33 38.79
N THR A 96 16.05 -22.55 37.84
CA THR A 96 14.69 -23.00 38.14
C THR A 96 14.60 -24.52 38.21
N ILE A 97 13.50 -25.02 38.76
CA ILE A 97 13.14 -26.43 38.70
C ILE A 97 11.72 -26.58 38.14
N GLY A 98 11.44 -27.67 37.42
CA GLY A 98 10.09 -28.02 36.97
C GLY A 98 9.80 -27.78 35.49
N PHE A 99 10.68 -27.10 34.74
CA PHE A 99 10.55 -27.01 33.29
C PHE A 99 10.91 -28.33 32.58
N PRO A 100 10.29 -28.62 31.42
CA PRO A 100 10.74 -29.68 30.52
C PRO A 100 12.04 -29.29 29.81
N ASP A 101 12.83 -30.27 29.36
CA ASP A 101 14.06 -30.04 28.58
C ASP A 101 13.74 -29.54 27.15
N THR A 102 13.47 -28.25 27.03
CA THR A 102 13.04 -27.59 25.79
C THR A 102 13.39 -26.10 25.83
N ASN A 103 13.10 -25.37 24.74
CA ASN A 103 13.14 -23.90 24.73
C ASN A 103 11.74 -23.31 24.66
N PHE A 104 11.55 -22.14 25.27
CA PHE A 104 10.34 -21.34 25.16
C PHE A 104 10.65 -20.05 24.39
N TYR A 105 9.67 -19.57 23.62
CA TYR A 105 9.85 -18.43 22.72
C TYR A 105 8.79 -17.34 22.91
N VAL A 106 7.85 -17.52 23.84
CA VAL A 106 6.80 -16.56 24.19
C VAL A 106 6.81 -16.45 25.71
N GLY A 107 6.74 -15.25 26.26
CA GLY A 107 6.71 -15.06 27.70
C GLY A 107 6.80 -13.61 28.11
N ASP A 108 6.29 -13.30 29.29
CA ASP A 108 6.32 -11.96 29.89
C ASP A 108 6.15 -12.10 31.42
N VAL A 109 6.41 -11.01 32.15
CA VAL A 109 6.20 -10.93 33.60
C VAL A 109 4.83 -10.35 33.89
N ALA A 110 4.06 -11.00 34.75
CA ALA A 110 2.76 -10.49 35.15
C ALA A 110 2.90 -9.17 35.93
N ILE A 111 2.02 -8.20 35.63
CA ILE A 111 2.08 -6.86 36.23
C ILE A 111 1.69 -6.86 37.72
N HIS A 112 0.66 -7.63 38.07
CA HIS A 112 0.06 -7.65 39.41
C HIS A 112 0.54 -8.81 40.28
N GLU A 113 1.28 -9.75 39.69
CA GLU A 113 1.81 -10.92 40.33
C GLU A 113 3.31 -11.00 40.06
N ASN A 114 4.11 -11.21 41.09
CA ASN A 114 5.56 -11.36 40.95
C ASN A 114 5.93 -12.75 40.38
N ALA A 115 5.49 -13.01 39.15
CA ALA A 115 5.63 -14.27 38.45
C ALA A 115 5.88 -14.05 36.95
N TYR A 116 6.74 -14.90 36.40
CA TYR A 116 7.07 -14.94 34.99
C TYR A 116 6.34 -16.09 34.31
N TYR A 117 5.82 -15.84 33.12
CA TYR A 117 5.06 -16.81 32.33
C TYR A 117 5.78 -17.10 31.03
N VAL A 118 5.85 -18.38 30.64
CA VAL A 118 6.40 -18.81 29.35
C VAL A 118 5.50 -19.81 28.66
N TYR A 119 5.39 -19.68 27.34
CA TYR A 119 4.53 -20.52 26.52
C TYR A 119 5.27 -21.14 25.34
N ARG A 120 4.92 -22.41 25.09
CA ARG A 120 5.24 -23.11 23.85
C ARG A 120 4.09 -24.02 23.46
N LYS A 121 3.68 -23.90 22.20
CA LYS A 121 2.66 -24.76 21.58
C LYS A 121 3.10 -26.22 21.53
N GLY A 122 2.14 -27.13 21.74
CA GLY A 122 2.30 -28.58 21.57
C GLY A 122 2.09 -29.39 22.86
N SER A 123 1.64 -30.64 22.71
CA SER A 123 1.14 -31.45 23.82
C SER A 123 2.18 -31.81 24.91
N SER A 124 3.45 -31.77 24.53
CA SER A 124 4.61 -31.98 25.42
C SER A 124 5.06 -30.71 26.16
N TYR A 125 4.50 -29.55 25.79
CA TYR A 125 4.87 -28.23 26.29
C TYR A 125 3.63 -27.52 26.85
N GLY A 126 3.64 -26.22 27.08
CA GLY A 126 2.47 -25.52 27.62
C GLY A 126 2.76 -24.12 28.05
N LEU A 127 1.79 -23.55 28.76
CA LEU A 127 1.99 -22.34 29.54
C LEU A 127 2.51 -22.75 30.91
N TYR A 128 3.61 -22.16 31.33
CA TYR A 128 4.21 -22.37 32.64
C TYR A 128 4.28 -21.04 33.38
N ARG A 129 4.09 -21.11 34.69
CA ARG A 129 4.26 -20.02 35.64
C ARG A 129 5.47 -20.32 36.52
N VAL A 130 6.30 -19.32 36.80
CA VAL A 130 7.37 -19.40 37.80
C VAL A 130 7.33 -18.17 38.71
N SER A 131 7.33 -18.39 40.02
CA SER A 131 7.35 -17.31 41.00
C SER A 131 8.73 -16.65 41.05
N LEU A 132 8.76 -15.33 41.00
CA LEU A 132 9.94 -14.49 41.15
C LEU A 132 10.05 -13.87 42.55
N ASP A 133 9.08 -14.12 43.43
CA ASP A 133 9.11 -13.68 44.83
C ASP A 133 10.01 -14.60 45.66
N GLU A 134 11.21 -14.12 46.02
CA GLU A 134 12.19 -14.82 46.87
C GLU A 134 11.63 -15.24 48.24
N THR A 135 10.53 -14.63 48.69
CA THR A 135 9.88 -14.97 49.96
C THR A 135 8.84 -16.08 49.83
N SER A 136 8.46 -16.44 48.60
CA SER A 136 7.45 -17.47 48.34
C SER A 136 8.03 -18.89 48.44
N ASN A 137 7.20 -19.84 48.89
CA ASN A 137 7.57 -21.25 48.96
C ASN A 137 7.77 -21.90 47.57
N ASP A 138 7.27 -21.27 46.51
CA ASP A 138 7.39 -21.72 45.12
C ASP A 138 8.40 -20.88 44.30
N TYR A 139 9.26 -20.09 44.96
CA TYR A 139 10.30 -19.31 44.30
C TYR A 139 11.14 -20.17 43.34
N LEU A 140 11.24 -19.75 42.08
CA LEU A 140 11.92 -20.45 40.98
C LEU A 140 11.40 -21.89 40.72
N GLN A 141 10.18 -22.22 41.14
CA GLN A 141 9.51 -23.49 40.83
C GLN A 141 8.50 -23.31 39.70
N ALA A 142 8.83 -23.83 38.53
CA ALA A 142 7.97 -23.80 37.36
C ALA A 142 6.81 -24.78 37.50
N THR A 143 5.60 -24.28 37.33
CA THR A 143 4.36 -25.07 37.32
C THR A 143 3.66 -24.93 35.98
N ARG A 144 3.29 -26.05 35.36
CA ARG A 144 2.51 -26.05 34.12
C ARG A 144 1.07 -25.66 34.43
N VAL A 145 0.63 -24.53 33.89
CA VAL A 145 -0.75 -24.02 34.02
C VAL A 145 -1.69 -24.83 33.12
N ILE A 146 -1.35 -24.93 31.83
CA ILE A 146 -2.15 -25.65 30.84
C ILE A 146 -1.26 -26.40 29.84
N ASN A 147 -1.82 -27.45 29.25
CA ASN A 147 -1.19 -28.18 28.16
C ASN A 147 -1.11 -27.31 26.89
N GLY A 148 0.05 -27.29 26.23
CA GLY A 148 0.26 -26.49 25.01
C GLY A 148 -0.49 -26.99 23.79
N GLY A 149 -0.97 -28.24 23.80
CA GLY A 149 -1.92 -28.77 22.83
C GLY A 149 -3.37 -28.37 23.11
N ASP A 150 -3.69 -27.98 24.34
CA ASP A 150 -5.02 -27.45 24.70
C ASP A 150 -5.09 -25.93 24.43
N LEU A 151 -4.06 -25.17 24.81
CA LEU A 151 -3.96 -23.73 24.48
C LEU A 151 -3.71 -23.50 22.98
N ASN A 152 -2.78 -24.24 22.38
CA ASN A 152 -2.62 -24.41 20.93
C ASN A 152 -2.48 -23.16 20.02
N LEU A 153 -2.11 -21.99 20.57
CA LEU A 153 -1.97 -20.73 19.82
C LEU A 153 -0.66 -20.64 19.03
N ASN A 154 -0.72 -20.06 17.82
CA ASN A 154 0.45 -19.74 16.99
C ASN A 154 0.87 -18.27 17.22
N ILE A 155 1.37 -17.99 18.41
CA ILE A 155 1.81 -16.66 18.85
C ILE A 155 3.32 -16.63 19.03
N PHE A 156 3.91 -15.44 18.95
CA PHE A 156 5.37 -15.24 19.03
C PHE A 156 5.79 -14.41 20.23
N ASP A 157 4.90 -13.59 20.76
CA ASP A 157 5.10 -12.84 22.00
C ASP A 157 3.76 -12.65 22.74
N MET A 158 3.77 -12.25 24.01
CA MET A 158 2.58 -11.89 24.77
C MET A 158 2.91 -10.75 25.75
N ALA A 159 1.94 -9.88 26.05
CA ALA A 159 2.12 -8.86 27.09
C ALA A 159 0.95 -8.82 28.06
N PHE A 160 1.23 -8.54 29.34
CA PHE A 160 0.19 -8.35 30.35
C PHE A 160 -0.41 -6.95 30.33
N ALA A 161 -1.74 -6.85 30.44
CA ALA A 161 -2.44 -5.57 30.46
C ALA A 161 -2.36 -4.90 31.85
N PRO A 162 -2.03 -3.59 31.95
CA PRO A 162 -1.86 -2.91 33.24
C PRO A 162 -3.18 -2.68 33.98
N ASN A 163 -4.25 -2.32 33.27
CA ASN A 163 -5.54 -1.92 33.85
C ASN A 163 -6.64 -2.99 33.68
N GLY A 164 -6.28 -4.19 33.23
CA GLY A 164 -7.21 -5.30 32.99
C GLY A 164 -7.53 -6.16 34.22
N GLU A 165 -8.38 -7.18 34.03
CA GLU A 165 -8.53 -8.26 35.01
C GLU A 165 -7.17 -8.88 35.34
N THR A 166 -6.88 -9.08 36.63
CA THR A 166 -5.59 -9.61 37.09
C THR A 166 -5.22 -10.91 36.37
N GLY A 167 -4.03 -10.92 35.75
CA GLY A 167 -3.49 -12.10 35.06
C GLY A 167 -3.94 -12.28 33.60
N MET A 168 -4.47 -11.23 32.96
CA MET A 168 -4.77 -11.26 31.52
C MET A 168 -3.55 -10.85 30.68
N ALA A 169 -3.12 -11.75 29.80
CA ALA A 169 -2.13 -11.50 28.75
C ALA A 169 -2.80 -11.41 27.38
N TYR A 170 -2.23 -10.60 26.49
CA TYR A 170 -2.72 -10.39 25.14
C TYR A 170 -1.63 -10.72 24.13
N SER A 171 -2.05 -11.22 22.97
CA SER A 171 -1.16 -11.57 21.87
C SER A 171 -1.92 -11.62 20.55
N VAL A 172 -1.22 -11.44 19.43
CA VAL A 172 -1.79 -11.60 18.08
C VAL A 172 -1.10 -12.78 17.39
N ASP A 173 -1.89 -13.70 16.84
CA ASP A 173 -1.38 -14.84 16.10
C ASP A 173 -0.89 -14.45 14.69
N SER A 174 -0.24 -15.38 13.99
CA SER A 174 0.30 -15.11 12.64
C SER A 174 -0.74 -14.70 11.59
N ASN A 175 -2.02 -15.02 11.82
CA ASN A 175 -3.12 -14.71 10.92
C ASN A 175 -3.81 -13.39 11.29
N GLY A 176 -3.33 -12.68 12.31
CA GLY A 176 -3.91 -11.44 12.79
C GLY A 176 -5.00 -11.63 13.85
N ASN A 177 -5.19 -12.81 14.42
CA ASN A 177 -6.22 -12.99 15.44
C ASN A 177 -5.73 -12.50 16.79
N LEU A 178 -6.42 -11.52 17.37
CA LEU A 178 -6.17 -11.04 18.73
C LEU A 178 -6.71 -12.06 19.74
N HIS A 179 -5.86 -12.48 20.67
CA HIS A 179 -6.17 -13.40 21.74
C HIS A 179 -6.00 -12.74 23.10
N ARG A 180 -7.01 -12.91 23.97
CA ARG A 180 -6.90 -12.66 25.41
C ARG A 180 -6.73 -14.00 26.13
N ILE A 181 -5.67 -14.13 26.91
CA ILE A 181 -5.26 -15.34 27.59
C ILE A 181 -5.31 -15.10 29.10
N ASN A 182 -6.12 -15.90 29.81
CA ASN A 182 -6.09 -15.92 31.26
C ASN A 182 -4.88 -16.74 31.71
N ALA A 183 -3.84 -16.09 32.21
CA ALA A 183 -2.59 -16.75 32.57
C ALA A 183 -2.72 -17.71 33.76
N ASN A 184 -3.78 -17.59 34.58
CA ASN A 184 -4.02 -18.46 35.73
C ASN A 184 -4.65 -19.80 35.34
N THR A 185 -5.47 -19.81 34.28
CA THR A 185 -6.18 -21.02 33.82
C THR A 185 -5.63 -21.57 32.50
N GLY A 186 -4.98 -20.71 31.71
CA GLY A 186 -4.58 -20.99 30.34
C GLY A 186 -5.73 -20.94 29.33
N GLU A 187 -6.92 -20.47 29.72
CA GLU A 187 -8.04 -20.28 28.80
C GLU A 187 -7.76 -19.08 27.87
N SER A 188 -8.01 -19.25 26.57
CA SER A 188 -7.86 -18.19 25.57
C SER A 188 -9.20 -17.88 24.90
N THR A 189 -9.46 -16.59 24.69
CA THR A 189 -10.59 -16.07 23.91
C THR A 189 -10.05 -15.30 22.70
N MET A 190 -10.49 -15.65 21.49
CA MET A 190 -10.24 -14.84 20.30
C MET A 190 -11.21 -13.65 20.30
N LEU A 191 -10.69 -12.43 20.25
CA LEU A 191 -11.47 -11.19 20.32
C LEU A 191 -11.84 -10.65 18.94
N GLY A 192 -11.02 -10.90 17.91
CA GLY A 192 -11.24 -10.41 16.56
C GLY A 192 -9.97 -10.54 15.72
N ASN A 193 -10.05 -10.10 14.46
CA ASN A 193 -8.89 -10.02 13.58
C ASN A 193 -8.42 -8.55 13.47
N VAL A 194 -7.11 -8.32 13.52
CA VAL A 194 -6.51 -6.98 13.50
C VAL A 194 -6.29 -6.40 12.10
N GLY A 195 -6.72 -7.11 11.05
CA GLY A 195 -6.51 -6.71 9.65
C GLY A 195 -5.05 -6.82 9.17
N GLN A 196 -4.13 -7.22 10.06
CA GLN A 196 -2.71 -7.40 9.78
C GLN A 196 -2.31 -8.86 9.99
N SER A 197 -1.51 -9.41 9.09
CA SER A 197 -0.93 -10.75 9.24
C SER A 197 0.60 -10.68 9.23
N GLY A 198 1.25 -11.76 9.67
CA GLY A 198 2.70 -11.87 9.75
C GLY A 198 3.18 -12.30 11.14
N THR A 199 4.49 -12.30 11.35
CA THR A 199 5.08 -12.60 12.65
C THR A 199 5.14 -11.32 13.49
N PHE A 200 4.36 -11.28 14.57
CA PHE A 200 4.42 -10.21 15.58
C PHE A 200 5.32 -10.63 16.72
N GLY A 201 6.64 -10.44 16.55
CA GLY A 201 7.64 -10.95 17.47
C GLY A 201 7.85 -10.09 18.70
N ALA A 202 7.25 -8.90 18.78
CA ALA A 202 7.23 -8.11 20.01
C ALA A 202 5.86 -7.48 20.22
N VAL A 203 5.34 -7.52 21.45
CA VAL A 203 4.08 -6.88 21.82
C VAL A 203 4.21 -6.10 23.12
N TYR A 204 3.44 -5.03 23.27
CA TYR A 204 3.59 -4.09 24.39
C TYR A 204 2.25 -3.56 24.89
N PHE A 205 2.20 -3.17 26.15
CA PHE A 205 1.18 -2.28 26.68
C PHE A 205 1.80 -0.96 27.16
N ASP A 206 1.03 0.12 27.02
CA ASP A 206 1.29 1.38 27.73
C ASP A 206 0.41 1.57 28.98
N ILE A 207 0.70 2.65 29.71
CA ILE A 207 0.02 3.00 30.96
C ILE A 207 -1.48 3.28 30.75
N ASP A 208 -1.85 3.71 29.55
CA ASP A 208 -3.22 4.02 29.14
C ASP A 208 -3.95 2.80 28.56
N ASN A 209 -3.31 1.62 28.63
CA ASN A 209 -3.84 0.33 28.18
C ASN A 209 -3.96 0.22 26.64
N ASN A 210 -3.18 1.02 25.90
CA ASN A 210 -2.99 0.80 24.47
C ASN A 210 -2.13 -0.43 24.24
N PHE A 211 -2.54 -1.29 23.32
CA PHE A 211 -1.83 -2.51 22.96
C PHE A 211 -1.09 -2.31 21.65
N TYR A 212 0.20 -2.61 21.63
CA TYR A 212 1.05 -2.45 20.45
C TYR A 212 1.60 -3.78 19.99
N ILE A 213 1.66 -3.99 18.68
CA ILE A 213 2.29 -5.16 18.06
C ILE A 213 3.33 -4.72 17.04
N SER A 214 4.53 -5.28 17.09
CA SER A 214 5.61 -5.01 16.14
C SER A 214 5.76 -6.19 15.18
N ARG A 215 5.65 -5.92 13.88
CA ARG A 215 5.75 -6.93 12.82
C ARG A 215 7.19 -7.07 12.34
N ASN A 216 7.66 -8.31 12.30
CA ASN A 216 9.06 -8.64 12.05
C ASN A 216 9.53 -8.32 10.62
N GLN A 217 8.64 -8.48 9.64
CA GLN A 217 8.98 -8.42 8.23
C GLN A 217 9.39 -7.01 7.78
N ASP A 218 8.66 -6.00 8.25
CA ASP A 218 8.80 -4.59 7.86
C ASP A 218 9.13 -3.67 9.03
N GLY A 219 9.00 -4.14 10.27
CA GLY A 219 9.27 -3.34 11.46
C GLY A 219 8.11 -2.45 11.87
N HIS A 220 6.98 -2.47 11.15
CA HIS A 220 5.81 -1.67 11.49
C HIS A 220 5.31 -1.99 12.90
N ILE A 221 5.00 -0.94 13.64
CA ILE A 221 4.37 -1.00 14.95
C ILE A 221 2.92 -0.56 14.77
N TYR A 222 2.00 -1.44 15.12
CA TYR A 222 0.56 -1.17 15.08
C TYR A 222 0.03 -0.96 16.48
N GLN A 223 -0.87 0.02 16.64
CA GLN A 223 -1.70 0.17 17.83
C GLN A 223 -3.02 -0.57 17.58
N VAL A 224 -3.36 -1.50 18.45
CA VAL A 224 -4.54 -2.35 18.35
C VAL A 224 -5.55 -1.89 19.40
N ASN A 225 -6.75 -1.54 18.93
CA ASN A 225 -7.89 -1.39 19.82
C ASN A 225 -8.36 -2.78 20.28
N ILE A 226 -8.14 -3.11 21.56
CA ILE A 226 -8.43 -4.45 22.08
C ILE A 226 -9.94 -4.76 22.20
N ASP A 227 -10.78 -3.72 22.20
CA ASP A 227 -12.24 -3.85 22.25
C ASP A 227 -12.87 -3.89 20.85
N ASP A 228 -12.20 -3.29 19.86
CA ASP A 228 -12.53 -3.41 18.43
C ASP A 228 -11.28 -3.70 17.59
N PRO A 229 -10.84 -4.97 17.50
CA PRO A 229 -9.59 -5.31 16.83
C PRO A 229 -9.52 -4.87 15.36
N ALA A 230 -10.67 -4.70 14.69
CA ALA A 230 -10.70 -4.23 13.32
C ALA A 230 -10.19 -2.77 13.18
N ASP A 231 -10.29 -1.97 14.24
CA ASP A 231 -9.71 -0.64 14.38
C ASP A 231 -8.25 -0.75 14.87
N THR A 232 -7.40 -1.33 14.00
CA THR A 232 -5.95 -1.40 14.22
C THR A 232 -5.28 -0.44 13.26
N GLN A 233 -4.42 0.42 13.80
CA GLN A 233 -3.79 1.50 13.05
C GLN A 233 -2.28 1.33 13.01
N LEU A 234 -1.66 1.68 11.88
CA LEU A 234 -0.21 1.84 11.82
C LEU A 234 0.18 3.01 12.72
N PHE A 235 0.97 2.73 13.75
CA PHE A 235 1.33 3.71 14.78
C PHE A 235 2.72 4.28 14.56
N ALA A 236 3.68 3.44 14.18
CA ALA A 236 5.05 3.88 13.92
C ALA A 236 5.85 2.91 13.02
N TYR A 237 6.98 3.40 12.51
CA TYR A 237 7.93 2.62 11.71
C TYR A 237 9.15 2.22 12.56
N GLY A 238 9.15 0.98 13.04
CA GLY A 238 10.22 0.44 13.88
C GLY A 238 11.24 -0.42 13.12
N PRO A 239 12.21 -1.03 13.84
CA PRO A 239 13.23 -1.87 13.23
C PRO A 239 12.67 -3.22 12.74
N SER A 240 12.94 -3.57 11.48
CA SER A 240 12.67 -4.91 10.96
C SER A 240 13.67 -5.94 11.50
N SER A 241 13.20 -7.14 11.82
CA SER A 241 14.07 -8.23 12.29
C SER A 241 13.42 -9.59 12.14
N GLY A 242 14.18 -10.57 11.62
CA GLY A 242 13.74 -11.96 11.50
C GLY A 242 13.63 -12.72 12.83
N SER A 243 14.07 -12.12 13.96
CA SER A 243 13.99 -12.72 15.30
C SER A 243 14.10 -11.61 16.33
N ASN A 244 12.97 -11.24 16.93
CA ASN A 244 12.89 -10.28 18.01
C ASN A 244 11.92 -10.76 19.11
N ASP A 245 12.02 -10.13 20.28
CA ASP A 245 11.18 -10.35 21.46
C ASP A 245 11.10 -9.05 22.26
N GLY A 246 9.92 -8.68 22.77
CA GLY A 246 9.64 -7.36 23.31
C GLY A 246 9.39 -7.38 24.81
N ALA A 247 9.90 -6.38 25.54
CA ALA A 247 9.51 -6.14 26.92
C ALA A 247 9.27 -4.65 27.16
N ARG A 248 8.34 -4.30 28.04
CA ARG A 248 8.16 -2.90 28.44
C ARG A 248 7.73 -2.80 29.88
N CYS A 249 8.17 -1.74 30.55
CA CYS A 249 7.59 -1.34 31.82
C CYS A 249 6.20 -0.74 31.55
N ALA A 250 5.15 -1.57 31.61
CA ALA A 250 3.80 -1.19 31.17
C ALA A 250 3.22 0.04 31.89
N THR A 251 3.72 0.37 33.08
CA THR A 251 3.27 1.52 33.88
C THR A 251 4.06 2.81 33.65
N ALA A 252 5.08 2.79 32.78
CA ALA A 252 5.74 4.03 32.35
C ALA A 252 4.87 4.75 31.30
N PRO A 253 4.94 6.09 31.21
CA PRO A 253 4.46 6.81 30.04
C PRO A 253 5.33 6.49 28.80
N ILE A 254 4.77 6.62 27.60
CA ILE A 254 5.52 6.45 26.34
C ILE A 254 6.27 7.72 25.92
N ILE A 255 5.87 8.88 26.45
CA ILE A 255 6.62 10.14 26.40
C ILE A 255 7.23 10.41 27.77
N ASP A 256 8.52 10.70 27.81
CA ASP A 256 9.23 11.11 29.02
C ASP A 256 9.44 12.63 29.02
N GLU A 257 8.50 13.36 29.62
CA GLU A 257 8.57 14.83 29.73
C GLU A 257 9.71 15.34 30.64
N SER A 258 10.45 14.43 31.31
CA SER A 258 11.61 14.81 32.12
C SER A 258 12.91 14.93 31.32
N GLU A 259 12.91 14.44 30.07
CA GLU A 259 14.01 14.54 29.12
C GLU A 259 13.70 15.59 28.04
N ASP A 260 14.74 16.10 27.37
CA ASP A 260 14.57 17.03 26.26
C ASP A 260 13.72 16.38 25.15
N PRO A 261 12.83 17.15 24.49
CA PRO A 261 12.03 16.61 23.39
C PRO A 261 12.93 16.21 22.22
N THR A 262 12.51 15.17 21.51
CA THR A 262 13.25 14.63 20.34
C THR A 262 12.35 14.43 19.14
N MET A 263 11.10 14.85 19.23
CA MET A 263 10.06 14.62 18.24
C MET A 263 9.62 15.96 17.68
N ASP A 264 9.47 16.02 16.38
CA ASP A 264 8.75 17.04 15.64
C ASP A 264 7.33 16.50 15.36
N TYR A 265 6.30 17.33 15.54
CA TYR A 265 4.88 17.00 15.35
C TYR A 265 4.26 17.95 14.32
N GLY A 266 3.38 17.41 13.47
CA GLY A 266 2.60 18.26 12.57
C GLY A 266 1.73 19.24 13.36
N ASP A 267 1.42 20.39 12.80
CA ASP A 267 0.68 21.46 13.48
C ASP A 267 -0.67 21.84 12.85
N ALA A 268 -1.13 21.06 11.85
CA ALA A 268 -2.47 21.19 11.29
C ALA A 268 -3.56 21.03 12.38
N PRO A 269 -4.79 21.52 12.16
CA PRO A 269 -5.90 21.32 13.09
C PRO A 269 -6.09 19.85 13.46
N GLU A 270 -6.58 19.59 14.69
CA GLU A 270 -6.68 18.23 15.24
C GLU A 270 -7.42 17.22 14.34
N SER A 271 -8.38 17.67 13.52
CA SER A 271 -9.06 16.79 12.57
C SER A 271 -8.10 16.05 11.64
N TYR A 272 -6.95 16.66 11.31
CA TYR A 272 -5.94 16.10 10.40
C TYR A 272 -5.02 15.05 11.06
N GLY A 273 -5.29 14.66 12.31
CA GLY A 273 -4.44 13.75 13.07
C GLY A 273 -3.12 14.43 13.39
N THR A 274 -3.12 15.24 14.45
CA THR A 274 -1.97 16.07 14.86
C THR A 274 -1.46 15.62 16.22
N SER A 275 -2.34 15.43 17.21
CA SER A 275 -1.92 14.95 18.52
C SER A 275 -1.55 13.46 18.52
N LEU A 276 -0.78 13.04 19.52
CA LEU A 276 -0.49 11.62 19.75
C LEU A 276 -1.76 10.79 19.98
N ALA A 277 -2.81 11.36 20.57
CA ALA A 277 -4.06 10.68 20.84
C ALA A 277 -4.80 10.32 19.54
N GLU A 278 -4.71 11.17 18.52
CA GLU A 278 -5.22 10.93 17.16
C GLU A 278 -4.17 10.29 16.24
N ASN A 279 -3.12 9.69 16.83
CA ASN A 279 -2.01 9.07 16.11
C ASN A 279 -1.34 10.00 15.08
N GLY A 280 -1.21 11.28 15.39
CA GLY A 280 -0.77 12.29 14.44
C GLY A 280 0.65 12.12 13.90
N ALA A 281 0.93 12.78 12.77
CA ALA A 281 2.23 12.76 12.15
C ALA A 281 3.30 13.29 13.09
N ARG A 282 4.41 12.57 13.19
CA ARG A 282 5.54 12.94 14.04
C ARG A 282 6.83 12.28 13.59
N HIS A 283 7.95 12.97 13.77
CA HIS A 283 9.26 12.52 13.30
C HIS A 283 10.30 12.68 14.40
N VAL A 284 11.27 11.75 14.50
CA VAL A 284 12.45 12.02 15.33
C VAL A 284 13.35 13.00 14.60
N VAL A 285 13.65 14.10 15.28
CA VAL A 285 14.52 15.16 14.79
C VAL A 285 15.95 14.66 14.57
N GLY A 286 16.55 15.05 13.45
CA GLY A 286 17.89 14.64 13.07
C GLY A 286 18.51 15.52 11.99
N ASP A 287 19.42 14.96 11.20
CA ASP A 287 20.14 15.69 10.14
C ASP A 287 19.32 15.88 8.84
N LEU A 288 18.10 15.34 8.78
CA LEU A 288 17.19 15.41 7.63
C LEU A 288 15.95 16.20 8.05
N TYR A 289 15.68 17.29 7.35
CA TYR A 289 14.59 18.25 7.59
C TYR A 289 14.42 19.13 6.33
N PHE A 290 13.33 19.86 6.29
CA PHE A 290 13.00 20.90 5.34
C PHE A 290 13.60 22.24 5.78
N GLY A 291 14.03 23.07 4.82
CA GLY A 291 14.38 24.46 5.13
C GLY A 291 15.67 24.66 5.94
N ASP A 292 15.63 25.60 6.89
CA ASP A 292 16.82 26.08 7.62
C ASP A 292 17.07 25.36 8.97
N GLY A 293 16.07 24.66 9.51
CA GLY A 293 16.13 23.99 10.81
C GLY A 293 14.96 23.02 11.01
N VAL A 294 14.90 22.43 12.21
CA VAL A 294 13.76 21.65 12.68
C VAL A 294 13.69 21.77 14.20
N SER A 295 12.48 21.98 14.70
CA SER A 295 12.13 22.13 16.10
C SER A 295 11.77 20.78 16.73
N ALA A 296 11.74 20.72 18.07
CA ALA A 296 11.35 19.50 18.77
C ALA A 296 10.46 19.83 19.97
N GLU A 297 9.37 19.08 20.13
CA GLU A 297 8.41 19.22 21.21
C GLU A 297 7.89 17.89 21.74
N HIS A 298 7.31 17.94 22.94
CA HIS A 298 6.61 16.80 23.52
C HIS A 298 5.17 16.69 23.01
N LEU A 299 4.60 17.79 22.51
CA LEU A 299 3.21 17.93 22.07
C LEU A 299 3.13 18.95 20.93
N PRO A 300 2.22 18.78 19.95
CA PRO A 300 2.09 19.69 18.81
C PRO A 300 1.95 21.15 19.18
N GLN A 301 2.59 22.04 18.41
CA GLN A 301 2.52 23.49 18.58
C GLN A 301 1.93 24.15 17.35
N ALA A 302 0.85 24.94 17.49
CA ALA A 302 0.16 25.59 16.37
C ALA A 302 0.95 26.68 15.61
N GLN A 303 2.22 26.89 15.94
CA GLN A 303 3.16 27.77 15.25
C GLN A 303 4.54 27.15 15.38
N ASP A 304 4.98 26.48 14.34
CA ASP A 304 6.31 25.87 14.27
C ASP A 304 7.26 26.53 13.25
N ASP A 305 8.43 25.94 13.05
CA ASP A 305 9.47 26.42 12.14
C ASP A 305 9.28 26.04 10.66
N ASP A 306 8.08 25.62 10.26
CA ASP A 306 7.63 25.39 8.88
C ASP A 306 8.06 26.49 7.89
N ASP A 307 9.26 26.33 7.33
CA ASP A 307 9.95 27.33 6.52
C ASP A 307 10.55 26.76 5.22
N GLY A 308 10.52 25.44 5.09
CA GLY A 308 11.20 24.73 4.02
C GLY A 308 10.34 24.42 2.81
N VAL A 309 9.02 24.43 2.91
CA VAL A 309 8.09 24.16 1.80
C VAL A 309 7.28 25.40 1.39
N SER A 310 7.09 25.58 0.07
CA SER A 310 6.30 26.68 -0.48
C SER A 310 5.60 26.34 -1.80
N PHE A 311 4.40 26.87 -1.99
CA PHE A 311 3.72 26.90 -3.29
C PHE A 311 4.16 28.15 -4.07
N VAL A 312 4.92 27.95 -5.15
CA VAL A 312 5.48 29.02 -5.99
C VAL A 312 4.42 29.63 -6.91
N THR A 313 3.43 28.83 -7.30
CA THR A 313 2.26 29.29 -8.07
C THR A 313 0.99 29.14 -7.25
N SER A 314 -0.07 29.83 -7.67
CA SER A 314 -1.41 29.62 -7.12
C SER A 314 -1.85 28.17 -7.25
N ILE A 315 -2.65 27.71 -6.29
CA ILE A 315 -3.34 26.42 -6.35
C ILE A 315 -4.69 26.66 -7.03
N GLU A 316 -4.72 26.52 -8.35
CA GLU A 316 -5.92 26.76 -9.16
C GLU A 316 -6.50 25.44 -9.65
N THR A 317 -7.80 25.21 -9.43
CA THR A 317 -8.44 23.92 -9.78
C THR A 317 -8.24 23.56 -11.25
N GLY A 318 -7.80 22.33 -11.52
CA GLY A 318 -7.57 21.82 -12.87
C GLY A 318 -6.27 22.29 -13.55
N TYR A 319 -5.41 23.04 -12.88
CA TYR A 319 -4.06 23.40 -13.33
C TYR A 319 -2.99 22.69 -12.49
N ASP A 320 -1.76 22.67 -13.00
CA ASP A 320 -0.60 22.22 -12.21
C ASP A 320 -0.13 23.37 -11.30
N ALA A 321 0.10 23.09 -10.02
CA ALA A 321 0.77 23.99 -9.08
C ALA A 321 2.25 23.60 -8.92
N LEU A 322 3.15 24.59 -8.91
CA LEU A 322 4.57 24.40 -8.68
C LEU A 322 4.87 24.51 -7.18
N ILE A 323 5.33 23.43 -6.58
CA ILE A 323 5.87 23.39 -5.22
C ILE A 323 7.39 23.53 -5.28
N SER A 324 7.95 24.25 -4.33
CA SER A 324 9.38 24.30 -4.04
C SER A 324 9.61 23.92 -2.59
N PHE A 325 10.53 22.99 -2.35
CA PHE A 325 10.97 22.65 -1.00
C PHE A 325 12.47 22.49 -0.93
N THR A 326 13.07 22.82 0.21
CA THR A 326 14.53 22.69 0.43
C THR A 326 14.79 21.55 1.39
N LEU A 327 15.70 20.63 1.06
CA LEU A 327 16.11 19.56 1.98
C LEU A 327 17.51 19.79 2.52
N SER A 328 17.73 19.53 3.81
CA SER A 328 19.05 19.62 4.44
C SER A 328 20.01 18.51 4.00
N THR A 329 19.48 17.33 3.69
CA THR A 329 20.20 16.20 3.07
C THR A 329 19.25 15.41 2.16
N ASN A 330 19.75 14.39 1.44
CA ASN A 330 18.90 13.56 0.60
C ASN A 330 17.91 12.75 1.45
N GLY A 331 16.66 12.61 0.99
CA GLY A 331 15.61 11.88 1.69
C GLY A 331 14.41 11.61 0.79
N TYR A 332 13.40 10.91 1.30
CA TYR A 332 12.13 10.67 0.60
C TYR A 332 11.06 11.61 1.12
N VAL A 333 10.36 12.27 0.19
CA VAL A 333 9.27 13.22 0.48
C VAL A 333 7.93 12.61 0.12
N ASN A 334 6.98 12.74 1.04
CA ASN A 334 5.59 12.33 0.90
C ASN A 334 4.69 13.50 1.29
N ALA A 335 3.68 13.80 0.47
CA ALA A 335 2.84 14.97 0.74
C ALA A 335 1.38 14.77 0.33
N TRP A 336 0.49 15.46 1.03
CA TRP A 336 -0.96 15.44 0.86
C TRP A 336 -1.53 16.85 0.86
N VAL A 337 -2.67 17.04 0.19
CA VAL A 337 -3.49 18.26 0.29
C VAL A 337 -4.93 17.84 0.42
N ASP A 338 -5.62 18.29 1.47
CA ASP A 338 -7.04 18.02 1.68
C ASP A 338 -7.86 18.81 0.66
N TRP A 339 -8.14 18.17 -0.48
CA TRP A 339 -8.81 18.79 -1.62
C TRP A 339 -10.30 18.93 -1.38
N ASN A 340 -10.89 18.06 -0.56
CA ASN A 340 -12.32 17.99 -0.31
C ASN A 340 -12.75 18.77 0.96
N GLN A 341 -11.80 19.32 1.70
CA GLN A 341 -11.96 20.08 2.95
C GLN A 341 -12.72 19.33 4.05
N ASP A 342 -12.58 18.01 4.13
CA ASP A 342 -13.24 17.21 5.17
C ASP A 342 -12.44 17.07 6.46
N GLY A 343 -11.21 17.60 6.47
CA GLY A 343 -10.37 17.65 7.66
C GLY A 343 -9.51 16.41 7.85
N GLU A 344 -9.44 15.50 6.88
CA GLU A 344 -8.59 14.31 6.90
C GLU A 344 -7.62 14.33 5.71
N PHE A 345 -6.50 13.60 5.79
CA PHE A 345 -5.61 13.37 4.65
C PHE A 345 -5.80 11.97 4.11
N GLN A 346 -6.42 11.85 2.94
CA GLN A 346 -6.75 10.55 2.35
C GLN A 346 -5.69 10.07 1.36
N SER A 347 -5.73 8.78 1.03
CA SER A 347 -4.82 8.21 0.02
C SER A 347 -5.01 8.83 -1.37
N SER A 348 -6.25 9.21 -1.72
CA SER A 348 -6.58 9.93 -2.96
C SER A 348 -6.05 11.38 -3.00
N GLU A 349 -5.62 11.90 -1.87
CA GLU A 349 -5.17 13.29 -1.70
C GLU A 349 -3.64 13.40 -1.65
N ARG A 350 -2.94 12.28 -1.81
CA ARG A 350 -1.49 12.24 -1.88
C ARG A 350 -1.00 12.90 -3.18
N ILE A 351 -0.30 14.01 -3.04
CA ILE A 351 0.24 14.81 -4.15
C ILE A 351 1.70 14.50 -4.48
N ILE A 352 2.44 13.94 -3.50
CA ILE A 352 3.81 13.46 -3.68
C ILE A 352 3.91 12.07 -3.04
N SER A 353 4.39 11.10 -3.82
CA SER A 353 4.57 9.72 -3.39
C SER A 353 6.02 9.30 -3.59
N GLU A 354 6.71 9.01 -2.49
CA GLU A 354 8.03 8.38 -2.47
C GLU A 354 9.11 9.16 -3.26
N LEU A 355 8.98 10.48 -3.33
CA LEU A 355 9.88 11.29 -4.15
C LEU A 355 11.27 11.30 -3.51
N SER A 356 12.26 10.75 -4.21
CA SER A 356 13.67 10.84 -3.81
C SER A 356 14.20 12.26 -4.04
N GLY A 357 14.14 13.08 -2.99
CA GLY A 357 14.63 14.45 -2.98
C GLY A 357 16.14 14.52 -2.76
N VAL A 358 16.76 15.57 -3.32
CA VAL A 358 18.19 15.84 -3.14
C VAL A 358 18.41 17.01 -2.19
N ALA A 359 19.55 17.04 -1.51
CA ALA A 359 19.94 18.18 -0.68
C ALA A 359 19.90 19.51 -1.47
N GLY A 360 19.33 20.54 -0.87
CA GLY A 360 19.05 21.83 -1.50
C GLY A 360 17.64 21.95 -2.06
N GLU A 361 17.43 22.89 -2.98
CA GLU A 361 16.12 23.20 -3.55
C GLU A 361 15.66 22.09 -4.52
N ASN A 362 14.43 21.62 -4.31
CA ASN A 362 13.70 20.71 -5.18
C ASN A 362 12.43 21.40 -5.65
N ARG A 363 11.99 21.09 -6.88
CA ARG A 363 10.77 21.65 -7.46
C ARG A 363 9.95 20.58 -8.14
N VAL A 364 8.64 20.59 -7.88
CA VAL A 364 7.70 19.57 -8.34
C VAL A 364 6.43 20.25 -8.84
N LEU A 365 5.95 19.84 -10.01
CA LEU A 365 4.62 20.20 -10.48
C LEU A 365 3.63 19.16 -9.99
N ILE A 366 2.58 19.60 -9.28
CA ILE A 366 1.49 18.75 -8.83
C ILE A 366 0.19 19.14 -9.52
N PRO A 367 -0.61 18.17 -10.01
CA PRO A 367 -1.93 18.48 -10.54
C PRO A 367 -2.88 18.88 -9.41
N VAL A 368 -3.60 19.99 -9.57
CA VAL A 368 -4.70 20.36 -8.68
C VAL A 368 -5.99 19.77 -9.25
N PRO A 369 -6.76 18.97 -8.49
CA PRO A 369 -8.03 18.43 -8.97
C PRO A 369 -9.00 19.53 -9.41
N VAL A 370 -9.78 19.27 -10.47
CA VAL A 370 -10.77 20.23 -10.96
C VAL A 370 -11.94 20.42 -9.99
N ASP A 371 -12.20 19.38 -9.20
CA ASP A 371 -13.26 19.27 -8.21
C ASP A 371 -12.77 19.55 -6.78
N ALA A 372 -11.50 19.96 -6.61
CA ALA A 372 -11.02 20.48 -5.34
C ALA A 372 -11.89 21.67 -4.90
N LEU A 373 -12.29 21.69 -3.63
CA LEU A 373 -13.15 22.73 -3.09
C LEU A 373 -12.38 24.04 -2.96
N GLU A 374 -12.98 25.13 -3.44
CA GLU A 374 -12.46 26.48 -3.26
C GLU A 374 -12.45 26.85 -1.77
N GLY A 375 -11.36 27.47 -1.31
CA GLY A 375 -11.22 27.90 0.08
C GLY A 375 -9.87 27.58 0.69
N ASN A 376 -9.75 27.83 1.98
CA ASN A 376 -8.55 27.48 2.73
C ASN A 376 -8.63 26.02 3.17
N THR A 377 -7.53 25.31 3.03
CA THR A 377 -7.34 23.92 3.47
C THR A 377 -5.92 23.73 3.97
N TRP A 378 -5.53 22.50 4.28
CA TRP A 378 -4.19 22.14 4.75
C TRP A 378 -3.48 21.21 3.78
N ALA A 379 -2.16 21.34 3.77
CA ALA A 379 -1.24 20.43 3.10
C ALA A 379 -0.25 19.90 4.13
N ARG A 380 0.08 18.61 4.06
CA ARG A 380 1.08 17.99 4.93
C ARG A 380 2.25 17.50 4.09
N PHE A 381 3.47 17.87 4.47
CA PHE A 381 4.71 17.39 3.86
C PHE A 381 5.50 16.64 4.91
N ARG A 382 5.96 15.44 4.56
CA ARG A 382 6.76 14.59 5.44
C ARG A 382 8.00 14.16 4.72
N VAL A 383 9.16 14.39 5.32
CA VAL A 383 10.44 13.87 4.82
C VAL A 383 10.98 12.81 5.76
N SER A 384 11.55 11.72 5.23
CA SER A 384 12.24 10.72 6.05
C SER A 384 13.21 9.86 5.23
N ASN A 385 13.92 8.94 5.88
CA ASN A 385 14.65 7.88 5.18
C ASN A 385 13.76 6.71 4.73
N ASN A 386 12.51 6.66 5.21
CA ASN A 386 11.54 5.67 4.79
C ASN A 386 10.85 6.15 3.51
N GLN A 387 10.85 5.27 2.50
CA GLN A 387 10.36 5.61 1.17
C GLN A 387 8.86 5.95 1.18
N ASP A 388 8.06 5.05 1.74
CA ASP A 388 6.60 5.17 1.81
C ASP A 388 6.14 5.33 3.25
N ILE A 389 5.58 6.50 3.57
CA ILE A 389 5.03 6.81 4.89
C ILE A 389 3.59 7.34 4.77
N ALA A 390 2.75 7.00 5.75
CA ALA A 390 1.36 7.44 5.85
C ALA A 390 1.26 8.95 6.18
N PRO A 391 0.08 9.59 6.07
CA PRO A 391 -0.11 10.97 6.53
C PRO A 391 -0.13 11.11 8.07
N THR A 392 -0.23 10.00 8.81
CA THR A 392 -0.25 9.92 10.27
C THR A 392 0.81 8.94 10.77
N GLY A 393 1.00 8.83 12.09
CA GLY A 393 1.96 7.91 12.71
C GLY A 393 3.39 8.46 12.82
N GLY A 394 4.19 7.80 13.65
CA GLY A 394 5.55 8.20 14.00
C GLY A 394 6.64 7.59 13.13
N VAL A 395 7.63 8.40 12.74
CA VAL A 395 8.79 7.97 11.95
C VAL A 395 10.08 8.25 12.74
N ASP A 396 11.10 7.42 12.55
CA ASP A 396 12.36 7.48 13.30
C ASP A 396 13.37 8.52 12.77
N THR A 397 13.02 9.24 11.71
CA THR A 397 13.86 10.26 11.08
C THR A 397 13.00 11.30 10.35
N GLY A 398 13.54 12.51 10.22
CA GLY A 398 13.00 13.53 9.33
C GLY A 398 12.18 14.59 10.05
N GLU A 399 11.17 15.10 9.35
CA GLU A 399 10.31 16.20 9.79
C GLU A 399 8.94 16.13 9.08
N VAL A 400 7.94 16.73 9.69
CA VAL A 400 6.63 17.06 9.13
C VAL A 400 6.39 18.57 9.13
N GLU A 401 6.06 19.15 7.97
CA GLU A 401 5.56 20.53 7.87
C GLU A 401 4.08 20.51 7.42
N ASP A 402 3.24 21.29 8.10
CA ASP A 402 1.81 21.44 7.85
C ASP A 402 1.50 22.89 7.40
N ILE A 403 1.09 23.06 6.15
CA ILE A 403 0.93 24.38 5.54
C ILE A 403 -0.54 24.68 5.28
N SER A 404 -1.03 25.81 5.78
CA SER A 404 -2.33 26.34 5.36
C SER A 404 -2.23 26.91 3.93
N VAL A 405 -3.03 26.34 3.04
CA VAL A 405 -3.05 26.70 1.61
C VAL A 405 -4.43 27.20 1.19
N SER A 406 -4.50 27.92 0.07
CA SER A 406 -5.76 28.46 -0.47
C SER A 406 -5.97 27.98 -1.90
N VAL A 407 -7.03 27.21 -2.09
CA VAL A 407 -7.49 26.72 -3.40
C VAL A 407 -8.40 27.77 -4.02
N VAL A 408 -8.09 28.17 -5.25
CA VAL A 408 -8.94 29.06 -6.03
C VAL A 408 -9.58 28.31 -7.19
N ALA A 409 -10.87 28.51 -7.38
CA ALA A 409 -11.57 27.95 -8.53
C ALA A 409 -11.02 28.58 -9.81
N SER A 410 -10.60 27.76 -10.74
CA SER A 410 -10.23 28.25 -12.06
C SER A 410 -11.45 28.39 -12.96
N SER A 411 -11.28 29.03 -14.13
CA SER A 411 -12.32 29.05 -15.16
C SER A 411 -12.43 27.75 -15.96
N LEU A 412 -11.65 26.71 -15.60
CA LEU A 412 -11.69 25.41 -16.23
C LEU A 412 -12.91 24.62 -15.76
N ILE A 413 -13.73 24.17 -16.69
CA ILE A 413 -14.87 23.29 -16.45
C ILE A 413 -14.58 21.98 -17.15
N GLU A 414 -14.69 20.87 -16.42
CA GLU A 414 -14.58 19.53 -17.00
C GLU A 414 -15.95 18.94 -17.34
N SER A 415 -16.01 18.20 -18.44
CA SER A 415 -17.20 17.47 -18.88
C SER A 415 -16.80 16.08 -19.31
N SER A 416 -17.32 15.06 -18.62
CA SER A 416 -16.96 13.65 -18.79
C SER A 416 -18.07 12.84 -19.43
N THR A 417 -17.69 11.79 -20.16
CA THR A 417 -18.61 10.72 -20.57
C THR A 417 -19.00 9.86 -19.35
N ALA A 418 -20.02 9.01 -19.51
CA ALA A 418 -20.14 7.84 -18.64
C ALA A 418 -18.95 6.89 -18.88
N TRP A 419 -18.76 5.92 -17.98
CA TRP A 419 -17.85 4.80 -18.23
C TRP A 419 -18.37 3.95 -19.39
N GLN A 420 -17.48 3.58 -20.30
CA GLN A 420 -17.77 2.79 -21.49
C GLN A 420 -16.77 1.65 -21.64
N THR A 421 -17.17 0.57 -22.30
CA THR A 421 -16.32 -0.56 -22.65
C THR A 421 -16.18 -0.64 -24.16
N ALA A 422 -14.96 -0.47 -24.67
CA ALA A 422 -14.59 -0.78 -26.03
C ALA A 422 -14.17 -2.25 -26.12
N ALA A 423 -14.77 -2.98 -27.06
CA ALA A 423 -14.52 -4.40 -27.27
C ALA A 423 -14.27 -4.65 -28.75
N PHE A 424 -13.19 -5.36 -29.05
CA PHE A 424 -12.68 -5.54 -30.41
C PHE A 424 -12.53 -7.02 -30.75
N GLU A 425 -12.64 -7.29 -32.05
CA GLU A 425 -12.18 -8.50 -32.72
C GLU A 425 -10.89 -8.19 -33.49
N ASP A 426 -9.88 -9.06 -33.40
CA ASP A 426 -8.57 -8.88 -34.04
C ASP A 426 -8.44 -9.57 -35.41
N LEU A 427 -9.44 -10.36 -35.79
CA LEU A 427 -9.39 -11.17 -37.01
C LEU A 427 -9.92 -10.45 -38.27
N TRP A 428 -10.34 -9.18 -38.19
CA TRP A 428 -10.72 -8.40 -39.37
C TRP A 428 -9.63 -8.53 -40.46
N PRO A 429 -9.97 -8.83 -41.72
CA PRO A 429 -11.30 -8.76 -42.33
C PRO A 429 -12.12 -10.06 -42.25
N GLN A 430 -11.67 -11.06 -41.50
CA GLN A 430 -12.42 -12.30 -41.26
C GLN A 430 -13.26 -12.21 -39.99
N LYS A 431 -14.39 -12.92 -39.95
CA LYS A 431 -15.26 -12.90 -38.77
C LYS A 431 -14.63 -13.52 -37.51
N GLY A 432 -13.79 -14.55 -37.62
CA GLY A 432 -13.23 -15.21 -36.44
C GLY A 432 -14.24 -16.05 -35.64
N ASP A 433 -13.97 -16.24 -34.36
CA ASP A 433 -14.87 -16.85 -33.36
C ASP A 433 -15.84 -15.86 -32.72
N TYR A 434 -15.59 -14.56 -32.88
CA TYR A 434 -16.60 -13.51 -32.80
C TYR A 434 -17.20 -13.34 -31.40
N ASP A 435 -16.34 -13.38 -30.38
CA ASP A 435 -16.66 -13.29 -28.95
C ASP A 435 -16.38 -11.90 -28.33
N PHE A 436 -15.75 -10.98 -29.08
CA PHE A 436 -15.37 -9.61 -28.77
C PHE A 436 -14.56 -9.47 -27.49
N ASN A 437 -13.66 -10.41 -27.22
CA ASN A 437 -12.76 -10.33 -26.08
C ASN A 437 -11.27 -10.21 -26.47
N ASP A 438 -10.95 -10.12 -27.76
CA ASP A 438 -9.57 -10.04 -28.26
C ASP A 438 -8.78 -8.88 -27.65
N VAL A 439 -9.41 -7.70 -27.60
CA VAL A 439 -8.96 -6.54 -26.82
C VAL A 439 -10.19 -5.88 -26.20
N VAL A 440 -10.21 -5.79 -24.87
CA VAL A 440 -11.29 -5.12 -24.12
C VAL A 440 -10.69 -4.01 -23.27
N VAL A 441 -11.16 -2.78 -23.49
CA VAL A 441 -10.71 -1.59 -22.76
C VAL A 441 -11.92 -0.88 -22.17
N ARG A 442 -11.93 -0.70 -20.86
CA ARG A 442 -12.92 0.15 -20.19
C ARG A 442 -12.33 1.53 -19.99
N TYR A 443 -13.04 2.59 -20.38
CA TYR A 443 -12.53 3.95 -20.28
C TYR A 443 -13.65 4.97 -20.07
N ARG A 444 -13.24 6.17 -19.64
CA ARG A 444 -14.04 7.39 -19.60
C ARG A 444 -13.20 8.53 -20.16
N ALA A 445 -13.81 9.41 -20.93
CA ALA A 445 -13.13 10.56 -21.50
C ALA A 445 -13.73 11.86 -20.97
N THR A 446 -12.88 12.87 -20.81
CA THR A 446 -13.20 14.18 -20.25
C THR A 446 -12.61 15.27 -21.12
N THR A 447 -13.37 16.35 -21.36
CA THR A 447 -12.82 17.61 -21.90
C THR A 447 -12.69 18.62 -20.79
N GLY A 448 -11.56 19.34 -20.73
CA GLY A 448 -11.41 20.55 -19.94
C GLY A 448 -11.64 21.78 -20.81
N GLN A 449 -12.48 22.71 -20.34
CA GLN A 449 -12.94 23.86 -21.12
C GLN A 449 -12.77 25.16 -20.37
N ILE A 450 -12.32 26.22 -21.05
CA ILE A 450 -12.34 27.60 -20.55
C ILE A 450 -13.34 28.38 -21.40
N GLY A 451 -14.43 28.83 -20.78
CA GLY A 451 -15.55 29.42 -21.52
C GLY A 451 -16.15 28.41 -22.51
N ASN A 452 -16.08 28.69 -23.81
CA ASN A 452 -16.56 27.77 -24.87
C ASN A 452 -15.39 27.13 -25.65
N GLN A 453 -14.19 27.08 -25.06
CA GLN A 453 -13.00 26.53 -25.70
C GLN A 453 -12.51 25.30 -24.95
N VAL A 454 -12.44 24.15 -25.62
CA VAL A 454 -11.73 22.95 -25.14
C VAL A 454 -10.24 23.24 -25.20
N VAL A 455 -9.59 23.07 -24.05
CA VAL A 455 -8.15 23.30 -23.86
C VAL A 455 -7.38 22.01 -23.60
N GLN A 456 -8.06 20.94 -23.18
CA GLN A 456 -7.44 19.64 -22.95
C GLN A 456 -8.45 18.49 -23.07
N TYR A 457 -7.91 17.29 -23.33
CA TYR A 457 -8.59 16.03 -23.14
C TYR A 457 -7.92 15.25 -22.01
N LYS A 458 -8.73 14.55 -21.21
CA LYS A 458 -8.28 13.50 -20.28
C LYS A 458 -9.00 12.20 -20.62
N VAL A 459 -8.30 11.08 -20.60
CA VAL A 459 -8.90 9.75 -20.78
C VAL A 459 -8.32 8.81 -19.74
N GLU A 460 -9.17 8.23 -18.91
CA GLU A 460 -8.80 7.27 -17.89
C GLU A 460 -9.47 5.93 -18.20
N GLY A 461 -8.81 4.83 -17.87
CA GLY A 461 -9.34 3.51 -18.14
C GLY A 461 -8.46 2.36 -17.72
N ALA A 462 -8.78 1.17 -18.21
CA ALA A 462 -7.98 -0.03 -18.01
C ALA A 462 -8.11 -1.02 -19.17
N LEU A 463 -7.02 -1.74 -19.46
CA LEU A 463 -7.04 -2.97 -20.26
C LEU A 463 -7.69 -4.08 -19.43
N VAL A 464 -8.91 -4.47 -19.81
CA VAL A 464 -9.75 -5.41 -19.06
C VAL A 464 -9.44 -6.85 -19.42
N ALA A 465 -9.26 -7.14 -20.70
CA ALA A 465 -9.01 -8.49 -21.21
C ALA A 465 -8.27 -8.47 -22.56
N VAL A 466 -7.56 -9.57 -22.84
CA VAL A 466 -6.90 -9.84 -24.13
C VAL A 466 -7.05 -11.33 -24.47
N GLY A 467 -8.08 -11.66 -25.25
CA GLY A 467 -8.35 -12.97 -25.86
C GLY A 467 -7.54 -13.25 -27.12
N ALA A 468 -6.73 -12.28 -27.55
CA ALA A 468 -6.00 -12.34 -28.79
C ALA A 468 -4.74 -13.22 -28.74
N GLY A 469 -4.54 -13.99 -29.81
CA GLY A 469 -3.26 -14.63 -30.14
C GLY A 469 -2.31 -13.71 -30.91
N TYR A 470 -2.84 -12.69 -31.60
CA TYR A 470 -2.02 -11.72 -32.32
C TYR A 470 -1.59 -10.54 -31.44
N HIS A 471 -0.59 -9.82 -31.93
CA HIS A 471 -0.08 -8.61 -31.31
C HIS A 471 -0.91 -7.42 -31.79
N ASN A 472 -1.67 -6.83 -30.87
CA ASN A 472 -2.56 -5.72 -31.09
C ASN A 472 -2.07 -4.51 -30.30
N ALA A 473 -2.06 -3.33 -30.92
CA ALA A 473 -1.95 -2.06 -30.24
C ALA A 473 -3.35 -1.46 -30.04
N PHE A 474 -3.51 -0.62 -29.02
CA PHE A 474 -4.74 0.14 -28.76
C PHE A 474 -4.44 1.64 -28.76
N ALA A 475 -5.24 2.40 -29.49
CA ALA A 475 -5.08 3.84 -29.65
C ALA A 475 -6.41 4.59 -29.63
N LEU A 476 -6.30 5.89 -29.37
CA LEU A 476 -7.41 6.83 -29.39
C LEU A 476 -7.13 7.88 -30.46
N ARG A 477 -8.03 8.00 -31.44
CA ARG A 477 -8.03 9.11 -32.38
C ARG A 477 -8.95 10.22 -31.89
N PHE A 478 -8.42 11.45 -31.80
CA PHE A 478 -9.18 12.66 -31.52
C PHE A 478 -9.58 13.31 -32.84
N LYS A 479 -10.69 12.86 -33.42
CA LYS A 479 -11.08 13.24 -34.78
C LYS A 479 -11.28 14.76 -34.90
N GLU A 480 -10.81 15.32 -36.02
CA GLU A 480 -10.77 16.77 -36.31
C GLU A 480 -9.82 17.60 -35.43
N ILE A 481 -9.05 16.96 -34.53
CA ILE A 481 -7.95 17.59 -33.81
C ILE A 481 -6.66 17.33 -34.57
N ALA A 482 -5.97 18.40 -34.94
CA ALA A 482 -4.70 18.29 -35.65
C ALA A 482 -3.57 17.96 -34.66
N ARG A 483 -2.67 17.05 -35.04
CA ARG A 483 -1.51 16.63 -34.24
C ARG A 483 -0.69 17.83 -33.75
N ASN A 484 -0.45 18.81 -34.64
CA ASN A 484 0.34 20.00 -34.32
C ASN A 484 -0.39 21.04 -33.43
N HIS A 485 -1.67 20.84 -33.14
CA HIS A 485 -2.44 21.63 -32.18
C HIS A 485 -2.45 21.01 -30.78
N VAL A 486 -1.85 19.83 -30.61
CA VAL A 486 -1.60 19.22 -29.32
C VAL A 486 -0.30 19.79 -28.76
N ASN A 487 -0.28 20.11 -27.46
CA ASN A 487 0.95 20.48 -26.77
C ASN A 487 1.71 19.20 -26.39
N GLU A 488 2.44 18.66 -27.37
CA GLU A 488 3.12 17.37 -27.24
C GLU A 488 4.09 17.29 -26.06
N ALA A 489 4.73 18.41 -25.70
CA ALA A 489 5.67 18.50 -24.58
C ALA A 489 5.00 18.42 -23.19
N GLN A 490 3.67 18.44 -23.13
CA GLN A 490 2.89 18.40 -21.88
C GLN A 490 1.92 17.21 -21.85
N ILE A 491 2.04 16.27 -22.79
CA ILE A 491 1.27 15.04 -22.73
C ILE A 491 1.82 14.19 -21.59
N LYS A 492 0.92 13.71 -20.72
CA LYS A 492 1.23 12.72 -19.69
C LYS A 492 0.44 11.45 -20.02
N LEU A 493 1.12 10.32 -20.14
CA LEU A 493 0.49 8.99 -20.21
C LEU A 493 1.10 8.13 -19.12
N THR A 494 0.25 7.65 -18.21
CA THR A 494 0.62 6.68 -17.18
C THR A 494 -0.03 5.35 -17.53
N VAL A 495 0.73 4.26 -17.49
CA VAL A 495 0.22 2.89 -17.64
C VAL A 495 0.73 2.08 -16.44
N ASP A 496 -0.18 1.43 -15.72
CA ASP A 496 0.15 0.66 -14.51
C ASP A 496 0.92 1.46 -13.45
N GLY A 497 0.58 2.75 -13.29
CA GLY A 497 1.27 3.67 -12.38
C GLY A 497 2.62 4.20 -12.89
N VAL A 498 3.08 3.78 -14.08
CA VAL A 498 4.37 4.21 -14.65
C VAL A 498 4.15 5.23 -15.76
N GLU A 499 4.75 6.42 -15.61
CA GLU A 499 4.71 7.48 -16.63
C GLU A 499 5.60 7.15 -17.83
N SER A 500 5.03 7.27 -19.03
CA SER A 500 5.72 7.06 -20.30
C SER A 500 6.83 8.08 -20.53
N GLN A 501 8.03 7.58 -20.83
CA GLN A 501 9.21 8.42 -21.10
C GLN A 501 9.22 9.01 -22.52
N THR A 502 8.28 8.57 -23.37
CA THR A 502 8.12 9.04 -24.75
C THR A 502 6.69 9.51 -24.99
N SER A 503 6.53 10.48 -25.89
CA SER A 503 5.22 10.97 -26.31
C SER A 503 4.36 9.81 -26.87
N PRO A 504 3.12 9.63 -26.39
CA PRO A 504 2.18 8.67 -26.98
C PRO A 504 1.54 9.19 -28.27
N LEU A 505 1.76 10.46 -28.63
CA LEU A 505 1.19 11.07 -29.82
C LEU A 505 1.93 10.55 -31.08
N GLU A 506 1.24 9.74 -31.87
CA GLU A 506 1.83 9.01 -32.98
C GLU A 506 2.59 9.94 -33.94
N ALA A 507 3.88 9.63 -34.17
CA ALA A 507 4.75 10.45 -35.00
C ALA A 507 4.39 10.39 -36.49
N ASN A 508 4.73 11.44 -37.23
CA ASN A 508 4.50 11.55 -38.69
C ASN A 508 3.01 11.45 -39.10
N ARG A 509 2.13 11.98 -38.25
CA ARG A 509 0.69 12.12 -38.48
C ARG A 509 0.27 13.60 -38.54
N ASN A 510 -0.81 13.88 -39.26
CA ASN A 510 -1.56 15.12 -39.22
C ASN A 510 -2.72 15.05 -38.22
N GLU A 511 -3.32 13.88 -38.01
CA GLU A 511 -4.38 13.66 -37.01
C GLU A 511 -3.77 13.44 -35.61
N ALA A 512 -4.45 13.92 -34.57
CA ALA A 512 -4.08 13.62 -33.19
C ALA A 512 -4.50 12.18 -32.85
N ILE A 513 -3.50 11.28 -32.80
CA ILE A 513 -3.66 9.86 -32.47
C ILE A 513 -2.75 9.56 -31.28
N ALA A 514 -3.32 9.13 -30.16
CA ALA A 514 -2.56 8.73 -28.98
C ALA A 514 -2.55 7.20 -28.87
N VAL A 515 -1.35 6.60 -28.92
CA VAL A 515 -1.16 5.16 -28.68
C VAL A 515 -1.08 4.93 -27.18
N ILE A 516 -2.06 4.22 -26.64
CA ILE A 516 -2.16 3.94 -25.19
C ILE A 516 -1.39 2.67 -24.86
N PHE A 517 -1.66 1.60 -25.60
CA PHE A 517 -0.96 0.32 -25.48
C PHE A 517 -0.27 0.02 -26.81
N SER A 518 1.06 -0.04 -26.79
CA SER A 518 1.85 -0.32 -28.01
C SER A 518 1.76 -1.78 -28.44
N ASP A 519 1.59 -2.69 -27.48
CA ASP A 519 1.44 -4.12 -27.72
C ASP A 519 0.75 -4.79 -26.51
N THR A 520 -0.53 -5.09 -26.64
CA THR A 520 -1.31 -5.69 -25.56
C THR A 520 -0.81 -7.10 -25.22
N ARG A 521 -0.25 -7.83 -26.18
CA ARG A 521 0.23 -9.21 -25.98
C ARG A 521 1.52 -9.25 -25.16
N GLU A 522 2.40 -8.28 -25.35
CA GLU A 522 3.61 -8.15 -24.53
C GLU A 522 3.31 -7.69 -23.10
N MET A 523 2.29 -6.83 -22.92
CA MET A 523 1.87 -6.35 -21.61
C MET A 523 1.29 -7.43 -20.70
N VAL A 524 0.63 -8.43 -21.29
CA VAL A 524 -0.02 -9.53 -20.56
C VAL A 524 0.54 -10.90 -20.97
N PRO A 525 1.74 -11.27 -20.51
CA PRO A 525 2.35 -12.55 -20.87
C PRO A 525 1.51 -13.74 -20.35
N THR A 526 1.57 -14.85 -21.09
CA THR A 526 0.84 -16.08 -20.74
C THR A 526 1.28 -16.63 -19.39
N GLN A 527 0.33 -17.10 -18.59
CA GLN A 527 0.57 -17.74 -17.30
C GLN A 527 0.30 -19.24 -17.39
N GLU A 528 0.95 -20.05 -16.56
CA GLU A 528 0.68 -21.49 -16.54
C GLU A 528 -0.82 -21.73 -16.23
N GLY A 529 -1.51 -22.44 -17.13
CA GLY A 529 -2.95 -22.68 -17.05
C GLY A 529 -3.82 -21.72 -17.85
N CYS A 530 -3.29 -20.57 -18.31
CA CYS A 530 -4.04 -19.53 -19.04
C CYS A 530 -3.25 -19.01 -20.26
N LYS A 531 -3.82 -19.18 -21.45
CA LYS A 531 -3.26 -18.75 -22.73
C LYS A 531 -3.54 -17.27 -23.04
N PHE A 532 -4.62 -16.76 -22.48
CA PHE A 532 -5.12 -15.41 -22.70
C PHE A 532 -5.36 -14.68 -21.40
N PHE A 533 -5.43 -13.36 -21.47
CA PHE A 533 -5.61 -12.52 -20.29
C PHE A 533 -7.09 -12.32 -20.04
N ARG A 534 -7.57 -12.91 -18.95
CA ARG A 534 -8.92 -12.71 -18.40
C ARG A 534 -10.06 -13.07 -19.36
N THR A 535 -9.88 -14.05 -20.24
CA THR A 535 -10.96 -14.57 -21.11
C THR A 535 -11.30 -16.05 -20.85
N GLU A 536 -10.39 -16.81 -20.22
CA GLU A 536 -10.54 -18.25 -19.98
C GLU A 536 -11.00 -18.57 -18.53
N GLU A 537 -11.78 -19.65 -18.37
CA GLU A 537 -12.32 -20.06 -17.07
C GLU A 537 -11.22 -20.41 -16.04
N GLY A 538 -11.35 -19.88 -14.82
CA GLY A 538 -10.38 -20.08 -13.74
C GLY A 538 -9.16 -19.15 -13.79
N CYS A 539 -9.02 -18.33 -14.82
CA CYS A 539 -7.87 -17.43 -14.96
C CYS A 539 -7.94 -16.19 -14.06
N SER A 540 -9.13 -15.76 -13.64
CA SER A 540 -9.32 -14.59 -12.76
C SER A 540 -8.65 -14.71 -11.39
N ASP A 541 -8.51 -15.95 -10.90
CA ASP A 541 -8.03 -16.22 -9.54
C ASP A 541 -6.50 -16.27 -9.47
N ILE A 542 -5.83 -16.38 -10.62
CA ILE A 542 -4.37 -16.50 -10.72
C ILE A 542 -3.73 -15.35 -11.49
N GLN A 543 -4.47 -14.70 -12.38
CA GLN A 543 -4.02 -13.55 -13.14
C GLN A 543 -4.30 -12.25 -12.39
N ARG A 544 -3.49 -11.22 -12.70
CA ARG A 544 -3.61 -9.88 -12.12
C ARG A 544 -4.95 -9.18 -12.45
N ALA A 545 -5.24 -8.12 -11.70
CA ALA A 545 -6.30 -7.17 -11.99
C ALA A 545 -6.08 -6.45 -13.35
N PRO A 546 -7.11 -5.81 -13.93
CA PRO A 546 -7.00 -4.98 -15.12
C PRO A 546 -5.85 -3.98 -15.04
N ILE A 547 -5.22 -3.64 -16.17
CA ILE A 547 -4.06 -2.73 -16.20
C ILE A 547 -4.57 -1.30 -16.42
N PRO A 548 -4.48 -0.40 -15.42
CA PRO A 548 -5.00 0.95 -15.54
C PRO A 548 -4.12 1.83 -16.45
N PHE A 549 -4.74 2.85 -17.06
CA PHE A 549 -4.04 3.90 -17.77
C PHE A 549 -4.73 5.26 -17.57
N GLU A 550 -3.94 6.33 -17.66
CA GLU A 550 -4.41 7.71 -17.63
C GLU A 550 -3.65 8.54 -18.68
N LEU A 551 -4.39 9.17 -19.59
CA LEU A 551 -3.87 10.09 -20.59
C LEU A 551 -4.37 11.51 -20.29
N THR A 552 -3.44 12.46 -20.19
CA THR A 552 -3.73 13.90 -20.29
C THR A 552 -3.12 14.45 -21.58
N LEU A 553 -3.96 15.06 -22.41
CA LEU A 553 -3.60 15.60 -23.73
C LEU A 553 -3.98 17.09 -23.81
N PRO A 554 -3.07 18.01 -23.44
CA PRO A 554 -3.31 19.45 -23.53
C PRO A 554 -3.24 19.95 -24.97
N LEU A 555 -4.00 20.98 -25.30
CA LEU A 555 -4.02 21.60 -26.62
C LEU A 555 -3.21 22.91 -26.62
N SER A 556 -2.28 23.04 -27.56
CA SER A 556 -1.57 24.30 -27.83
C SER A 556 -2.42 25.28 -28.64
N THR A 557 -3.42 24.77 -29.36
CA THR A 557 -4.46 25.56 -30.04
C THR A 557 -5.82 25.03 -29.62
N THR A 558 -6.64 25.89 -29.01
CA THR A 558 -7.94 25.52 -28.45
C THR A 558 -9.00 25.38 -29.54
N TYR A 559 -10.05 24.62 -29.24
CA TYR A 559 -11.16 24.39 -30.16
C TYR A 559 -12.49 24.76 -29.51
N SER A 560 -13.46 25.22 -30.31
CA SER A 560 -14.83 25.38 -29.82
C SER A 560 -15.37 24.05 -29.29
N ALA A 561 -16.12 24.08 -28.20
CA ALA A 561 -16.74 22.88 -27.61
C ALA A 561 -17.64 22.10 -28.61
N ASN A 562 -18.17 22.76 -29.64
CA ASN A 562 -18.94 22.11 -30.70
C ASN A 562 -18.08 21.38 -31.76
N VAL A 563 -16.77 21.61 -31.78
CA VAL A 563 -15.82 20.92 -32.67
C VAL A 563 -15.16 19.77 -31.92
N ALA A 564 -14.63 20.06 -30.73
CA ALA A 564 -13.89 19.13 -29.88
C ALA A 564 -14.82 18.33 -28.96
N THR A 565 -15.79 17.64 -29.56
CA THR A 565 -16.80 16.88 -28.82
C THR A 565 -16.32 15.46 -28.49
N LEU A 566 -16.80 14.87 -27.39
CA LEU A 566 -16.37 13.54 -26.94
C LEU A 566 -16.92 12.39 -27.80
N ASP A 567 -18.00 12.59 -28.55
CA ASP A 567 -18.50 11.63 -29.56
C ASP A 567 -17.56 11.47 -30.78
N LYS A 568 -16.56 12.37 -30.91
CA LYS A 568 -15.51 12.29 -31.93
C LYS A 568 -14.25 11.59 -31.43
N LEU A 569 -14.23 11.11 -30.18
CA LEU A 569 -13.20 10.22 -29.69
C LEU A 569 -13.43 8.83 -30.29
N ASP A 570 -12.41 8.31 -30.93
CA ASP A 570 -12.50 7.07 -31.70
C ASP A 570 -11.44 6.08 -31.21
N PRO A 571 -11.83 5.14 -30.31
CA PRO A 571 -10.96 4.06 -29.88
C PRO A 571 -10.85 3.00 -30.98
N PHE A 572 -9.64 2.52 -31.23
CA PHE A 572 -9.37 1.51 -32.24
C PHE A 572 -8.17 0.65 -31.87
N ILE A 573 -8.08 -0.51 -32.51
CA ILE A 573 -6.89 -1.36 -32.47
C ILE A 573 -6.18 -1.35 -33.82
N PHE A 574 -4.87 -1.59 -33.81
CA PHE A 574 -4.08 -1.79 -35.02
C PHE A 574 -3.04 -2.90 -34.83
N ALA A 575 -2.56 -3.49 -35.92
CA ALA A 575 -1.62 -4.59 -35.87
C ALA A 575 -0.19 -4.07 -35.61
N VAL A 576 0.56 -4.77 -34.76
CA VAL A 576 1.94 -4.38 -34.44
C VAL A 576 2.89 -4.78 -35.59
N ASP A 577 3.68 -3.82 -36.08
CA ASP A 577 4.66 -4.05 -37.14
C ASP A 577 5.68 -5.12 -36.75
N GLY A 578 6.04 -5.99 -37.70
CA GLY A 578 6.98 -7.08 -37.52
C GLY A 578 6.37 -8.38 -36.96
N HIS A 579 5.10 -8.35 -36.57
CA HIS A 579 4.37 -9.54 -36.10
C HIS A 579 3.41 -10.05 -37.18
N TYR A 580 3.25 -11.37 -37.26
CA TYR A 580 2.25 -11.97 -38.15
C TYR A 580 0.85 -11.70 -37.60
N HIS A 581 -0.03 -11.16 -38.43
CA HIS A 581 -1.39 -10.75 -38.06
C HIS A 581 -2.42 -11.33 -39.04
N GLY A 582 -2.30 -12.63 -39.31
CA GLY A 582 -3.15 -13.34 -40.27
C GLY A 582 -2.73 -13.17 -41.73
N PRO A 583 -3.42 -13.86 -42.65
CA PRO A 583 -2.99 -13.98 -44.05
C PRO A 583 -3.32 -12.76 -44.91
N TYR A 584 -4.12 -11.82 -44.40
CA TYR A 584 -4.57 -10.62 -45.12
C TYR A 584 -3.71 -9.38 -44.81
N VAL A 585 -2.82 -9.46 -43.82
CA VAL A 585 -2.02 -8.33 -43.34
C VAL A 585 -0.56 -8.54 -43.73
N ASP A 586 0.07 -7.54 -44.34
CA ASP A 586 1.51 -7.54 -44.54
C ASP A 586 2.18 -7.26 -43.19
N SER A 587 2.94 -8.22 -42.67
CA SER A 587 3.70 -8.08 -41.42
C SER A 587 4.70 -6.92 -41.41
N ASN A 588 5.08 -6.38 -42.58
CA ASN A 588 5.94 -5.18 -42.68
C ASN A 588 5.14 -3.87 -42.76
N ASN A 589 3.82 -3.96 -42.81
CA ASN A 589 2.87 -2.85 -42.79
C ASN A 589 1.67 -3.22 -41.89
N GLY A 590 1.97 -3.72 -40.70
CA GLY A 590 0.99 -4.05 -39.68
C GLY A 590 0.28 -2.78 -39.22
N ARG A 591 1.02 -1.66 -39.05
CA ARG A 591 0.43 -0.37 -38.68
C ARG A 591 -0.65 0.08 -39.66
N GLY A 592 -0.58 -0.28 -40.94
CA GLY A 592 -1.61 0.05 -41.94
C GLY A 592 -2.94 -0.69 -41.74
N TRP A 593 -2.99 -1.72 -40.90
CA TRP A 593 -4.21 -2.43 -40.55
C TRP A 593 -4.82 -1.83 -39.28
N GLU A 594 -6.12 -1.57 -39.29
CA GLU A 594 -6.86 -0.97 -38.17
C GLU A 594 -8.24 -1.59 -38.07
N VAL A 595 -8.82 -1.63 -36.86
CA VAL A 595 -10.24 -1.95 -36.63
C VAL A 595 -10.87 -0.85 -35.81
N HIS A 596 -11.85 -0.18 -36.41
CA HIS A 596 -12.66 0.86 -35.78
C HIS A 596 -14.11 0.42 -35.60
N LEU A 597 -14.88 1.25 -34.89
CA LEU A 597 -16.33 1.10 -34.80
C LEU A 597 -16.99 1.07 -36.18
N LYS A 598 -18.11 0.35 -36.27
CA LYS A 598 -18.92 0.26 -37.49
C LYS A 598 -19.22 1.64 -38.07
N ASN A 599 -19.00 1.79 -39.38
CA ASN A 599 -19.15 3.03 -40.15
C ASN A 599 -18.20 4.17 -39.77
N GLN A 600 -17.25 3.94 -38.86
CA GLN A 600 -16.20 4.91 -38.59
C GLN A 600 -15.11 4.77 -39.66
N ALA A 601 -14.75 5.88 -40.29
CA ALA A 601 -13.64 5.88 -41.26
C ALA A 601 -12.33 5.55 -40.54
N PRO A 602 -11.37 4.84 -41.17
CA PRO A 602 -10.06 4.60 -40.57
C PRO A 602 -9.24 5.89 -40.41
N THR A 603 -8.08 5.80 -39.78
CA THR A 603 -7.14 6.94 -39.67
C THR A 603 -6.37 7.17 -40.98
N GLU A 604 -5.66 8.29 -41.08
CA GLU A 604 -4.77 8.56 -42.21
C GLU A 604 -3.61 7.56 -42.37
N ALA A 605 -3.33 6.73 -41.36
CA ALA A 605 -2.29 5.70 -41.41
C ALA A 605 -2.72 4.42 -42.14
N PHE A 606 -4.03 4.25 -42.34
CA PHE A 606 -4.62 3.01 -42.83
C PHE A 606 -4.30 2.71 -44.30
N ASP A 607 -3.99 1.45 -44.58
CA ASP A 607 -3.82 0.95 -45.94
C ASP A 607 -5.15 0.44 -46.49
N SER A 608 -5.74 1.23 -47.39
CA SER A 608 -7.01 0.90 -48.05
C SER A 608 -7.02 -0.42 -48.82
N SER A 609 -5.87 -1.03 -49.11
CA SER A 609 -5.80 -2.34 -49.78
C SER A 609 -6.32 -3.51 -48.94
N TYR A 610 -6.44 -3.31 -47.61
CA TYR A 610 -7.02 -4.30 -46.70
C TYR A 610 -8.55 -4.33 -46.70
N LEU A 611 -9.22 -3.31 -47.26
CA LEU A 611 -10.69 -3.25 -47.34
C LEU A 611 -11.26 -4.30 -48.32
N ASP A 612 -12.51 -4.69 -48.07
CA ASP A 612 -13.31 -5.60 -48.93
C ASP A 612 -12.62 -6.96 -49.19
N GLN A 613 -11.83 -7.42 -48.23
CA GLN A 613 -11.27 -8.76 -48.16
C GLN A 613 -12.12 -9.62 -47.21
N GLY A 614 -11.92 -10.95 -47.22
CA GLY A 614 -12.57 -11.84 -46.25
C GLY A 614 -14.11 -11.68 -46.19
N ASP A 615 -14.61 -11.34 -45.00
CA ASP A 615 -16.03 -11.06 -44.72
C ASP A 615 -16.35 -9.55 -44.75
N ASP A 616 -15.34 -8.67 -44.86
CA ASP A 616 -15.50 -7.21 -44.92
C ASP A 616 -16.15 -6.76 -46.23
N THR A 617 -17.03 -5.77 -46.13
CA THR A 617 -17.72 -5.17 -47.29
C THR A 617 -17.74 -3.64 -47.20
N SER A 618 -16.66 -3.07 -46.66
CA SER A 618 -16.55 -1.65 -46.30
C SER A 618 -16.92 -0.69 -47.44
N SER A 619 -16.51 -0.97 -48.68
CA SER A 619 -16.82 -0.10 -49.82
C SER A 619 -18.28 -0.17 -50.26
N THR A 620 -19.02 -1.22 -49.87
CA THR A 620 -20.42 -1.41 -50.26
C THR A 620 -21.39 -0.99 -49.17
N ASN A 621 -21.12 -1.35 -47.91
CA ASN A 621 -22.05 -1.19 -46.80
C ASN A 621 -21.64 -0.10 -45.79
N GLY A 622 -20.42 0.43 -45.91
CA GLY A 622 -19.79 1.34 -44.94
C GLY A 622 -18.71 0.62 -44.13
N TYR A 623 -17.73 1.36 -43.62
CA TYR A 623 -16.51 0.81 -43.01
C TYR A 623 -16.75 -0.23 -41.88
N PHE A 624 -15.89 -1.24 -41.84
CA PHE A 624 -15.80 -2.26 -40.79
C PHE A 624 -17.11 -3.01 -40.53
N GLN A 625 -17.74 -3.50 -41.59
CA GLN A 625 -18.89 -4.38 -41.45
C GLN A 625 -19.00 -5.46 -42.54
N THR A 626 -19.61 -6.58 -42.15
CA THR A 626 -19.95 -7.65 -43.08
C THR A 626 -21.10 -7.26 -44.01
N GLY A 627 -21.35 -8.08 -45.03
CA GLY A 627 -22.51 -7.91 -45.92
C GLY A 627 -23.87 -7.94 -45.23
N THR A 628 -23.94 -8.41 -43.98
CA THR A 628 -25.16 -8.38 -43.14
C THR A 628 -25.12 -7.30 -42.04
N GLY A 629 -24.10 -6.45 -42.04
CA GLY A 629 -23.94 -5.36 -41.09
C GLY A 629 -23.38 -5.76 -39.72
N LEU A 630 -22.68 -6.89 -39.62
CA LEU A 630 -22.01 -7.30 -38.38
C LEU A 630 -20.68 -6.52 -38.21
N PRO A 631 -20.40 -5.93 -37.04
CA PRO A 631 -19.19 -5.11 -36.79
C PRO A 631 -17.97 -5.93 -36.33
N TRP A 632 -16.80 -5.30 -36.19
CA TRP A 632 -15.63 -5.87 -35.47
C TRP A 632 -15.22 -5.08 -34.23
N ALA A 633 -15.94 -4.01 -33.91
CA ALA A 633 -15.75 -3.25 -32.68
C ALA A 633 -17.08 -2.73 -32.13
N LEU A 634 -17.16 -2.63 -30.80
CA LEU A 634 -18.35 -2.21 -30.05
C LEU A 634 -17.96 -1.21 -28.96
N ILE A 635 -18.86 -0.27 -28.69
CA ILE A 635 -18.90 0.51 -27.44
C ILE A 635 -20.14 0.09 -26.66
N ILE A 636 -19.96 -0.26 -25.39
CA ILE A 636 -21.04 -0.58 -24.46
C ILE A 636 -20.97 0.39 -23.26
N ASP A 637 -22.06 1.11 -22.99
CA ASP A 637 -22.14 2.15 -21.94
C ASP A 637 -22.36 1.58 -20.52
N THR A 638 -21.75 0.44 -20.21
CA THR A 638 -21.85 -0.24 -18.91
C THR A 638 -20.55 -0.96 -18.55
N ASP A 639 -20.50 -1.46 -17.31
CA ASP A 639 -19.50 -2.45 -16.89
C ASP A 639 -19.86 -3.82 -17.50
N TRP A 640 -19.44 -4.02 -18.74
CA TRP A 640 -19.89 -5.13 -19.58
C TRP A 640 -19.09 -6.41 -19.31
N GLN A 641 -19.78 -7.52 -19.12
CA GLN A 641 -19.17 -8.85 -18.96
C GLN A 641 -18.96 -9.49 -20.32
N HIS A 642 -17.76 -9.34 -20.87
CA HIS A 642 -17.44 -9.94 -22.17
C HIS A 642 -17.62 -11.48 -22.16
N PRO A 643 -17.96 -12.10 -23.29
CA PRO A 643 -17.99 -13.55 -23.43
C PRO A 643 -16.66 -14.20 -23.05
N LYS A 644 -16.73 -15.45 -22.58
CA LYS A 644 -15.55 -16.30 -22.43
C LYS A 644 -14.90 -16.57 -23.79
N GLU A 645 -13.61 -16.86 -23.77
CA GLU A 645 -12.81 -17.25 -24.93
C GLU A 645 -13.55 -18.28 -25.82
N ARG A 646 -13.69 -17.96 -27.11
CA ARG A 646 -14.37 -18.74 -28.18
C ARG A 646 -15.87 -18.91 -28.02
N VAL A 647 -16.49 -18.20 -27.09
CA VAL A 647 -17.95 -18.20 -26.95
C VAL A 647 -18.51 -17.05 -27.79
N GLU A 648 -18.92 -17.38 -29.01
CA GLU A 648 -19.49 -16.39 -29.94
C GLU A 648 -20.52 -15.48 -29.26
N MET A 649 -20.46 -14.18 -29.57
CA MET A 649 -21.33 -13.14 -29.01
C MET A 649 -22.81 -13.49 -29.09
N SER A 650 -23.27 -14.14 -30.17
CA SER A 650 -24.68 -14.53 -30.32
C SER A 650 -25.12 -15.66 -29.36
N ILE A 651 -24.19 -16.43 -28.80
CA ILE A 651 -24.45 -17.44 -27.78
C ILE A 651 -24.54 -16.79 -26.40
N ALA A 652 -23.58 -15.93 -26.08
CA ALA A 652 -23.54 -15.20 -24.81
C ALA A 652 -24.66 -14.14 -24.73
N TYR A 653 -24.98 -13.50 -25.84
CA TYR A 653 -25.94 -12.40 -25.98
C TYR A 653 -26.83 -12.58 -27.23
N PRO A 654 -27.91 -13.38 -27.16
CA PRO A 654 -28.73 -13.75 -28.32
C PRO A 654 -29.40 -12.60 -29.07
N GLN A 655 -29.60 -11.45 -28.41
CA GLN A 655 -30.22 -10.27 -29.01
C GLN A 655 -29.25 -9.43 -29.87
N PHE A 656 -27.94 -9.69 -29.77
CA PHE A 656 -26.89 -8.91 -30.40
C PHE A 656 -27.00 -8.88 -31.93
N VAL A 657 -27.28 -10.02 -32.58
CA VAL A 657 -27.29 -10.10 -34.04
C VAL A 657 -28.37 -9.20 -34.65
N GLU A 658 -29.56 -9.15 -34.04
CA GLU A 658 -30.65 -8.28 -34.47
C GLU A 658 -30.32 -6.80 -34.22
N PHE A 659 -29.69 -6.47 -33.08
CA PHE A 659 -29.18 -5.12 -32.82
C PHE A 659 -28.17 -4.67 -33.90
N ALA A 660 -27.14 -5.47 -34.15
CA ALA A 660 -26.08 -5.15 -35.12
C ALA A 660 -26.63 -5.01 -36.55
N SER A 661 -27.48 -5.94 -36.98
CA SER A 661 -28.06 -5.97 -38.33
C SER A 661 -29.10 -4.88 -38.58
N SER A 662 -29.74 -4.37 -37.52
CA SER A 662 -30.70 -3.24 -37.60
C SER A 662 -30.04 -1.86 -37.55
N ALA A 663 -28.70 -1.81 -37.62
CA ALA A 663 -27.92 -0.58 -37.42
C ALA A 663 -28.24 0.10 -36.07
N GLY A 664 -28.41 -0.71 -35.02
CA GLY A 664 -28.65 -0.24 -33.66
C GLY A 664 -30.06 0.26 -33.37
N GLN A 665 -31.04 -0.02 -34.24
CA GLN A 665 -32.43 0.43 -34.05
C GLN A 665 -33.26 -0.52 -33.17
N SER A 666 -32.95 -1.81 -33.16
CA SER A 666 -33.64 -2.84 -32.36
C SER A 666 -32.74 -3.35 -31.23
N ASN A 667 -33.33 -3.82 -30.13
CA ASN A 667 -32.62 -4.44 -28.99
C ASN A 667 -31.45 -3.58 -28.46
N VAL A 668 -31.67 -2.27 -28.26
CA VAL A 668 -30.63 -1.31 -27.82
C VAL A 668 -30.02 -1.64 -26.45
N THR A 669 -30.66 -2.50 -25.65
CA THR A 669 -30.17 -3.00 -24.36
C THR A 669 -29.79 -4.49 -24.41
N TRP A 670 -29.37 -4.99 -25.57
CA TRP A 670 -29.02 -6.42 -25.76
C TRP A 670 -28.01 -6.95 -24.73
N PHE A 671 -27.11 -6.09 -24.25
CA PHE A 671 -26.06 -6.40 -23.27
C PHE A 671 -26.59 -6.60 -21.84
N GLU A 672 -27.83 -6.21 -21.53
CA GLU A 672 -28.44 -6.39 -20.20
C GLU A 672 -28.98 -7.82 -19.99
N ASN A 673 -29.07 -8.63 -21.05
CA ASN A 673 -29.69 -9.96 -21.01
C ASN A 673 -28.71 -11.08 -21.41
N PRO A 674 -27.60 -11.26 -20.66
CA PRO A 674 -26.66 -12.35 -20.89
C PRO A 674 -27.28 -13.73 -20.64
N VAL A 675 -26.83 -14.74 -21.40
CA VAL A 675 -27.09 -16.14 -21.09
C VAL A 675 -26.07 -16.63 -20.07
N ALA A 676 -26.52 -16.95 -18.86
CA ALA A 676 -25.64 -17.32 -17.74
C ALA A 676 -24.58 -18.40 -18.09
N ASN A 677 -23.40 -18.26 -17.50
CA ASN A 677 -22.20 -19.12 -17.64
C ASN A 677 -21.41 -18.98 -18.95
N TYR A 678 -21.88 -18.16 -19.89
CA TYR A 678 -21.15 -17.87 -21.14
C TYR A 678 -20.32 -16.58 -21.06
N GLN A 679 -20.56 -15.73 -20.07
CA GLN A 679 -19.79 -14.52 -19.81
C GLN A 679 -18.62 -14.83 -18.89
N TYR A 680 -17.58 -14.03 -19.02
CA TYR A 680 -16.49 -13.97 -18.06
C TYR A 680 -16.92 -13.12 -16.86
N THR A 681 -17.03 -13.74 -15.68
CA THR A 681 -17.36 -13.01 -14.45
C THR A 681 -16.06 -12.58 -13.78
N ILE A 682 -15.84 -11.26 -13.71
CA ILE A 682 -14.78 -10.69 -12.88
C ILE A 682 -15.16 -10.91 -11.42
N SER A 683 -14.36 -11.70 -10.67
CA SER A 683 -14.63 -11.91 -9.24
C SER A 683 -14.39 -10.60 -8.48
N SER A 684 -15.29 -10.29 -7.53
CA SER A 684 -15.26 -9.06 -6.71
C SER A 684 -14.03 -8.95 -5.80
N ALA A 685 -13.19 -9.99 -5.70
CA ALA A 685 -11.92 -9.96 -4.98
C ALA A 685 -10.82 -9.19 -5.73
N SER A 686 -11.06 -8.79 -6.98
CA SER A 686 -10.10 -8.07 -7.84
C SER A 686 -10.48 -6.61 -8.14
N GLN A 687 -11.42 -6.03 -7.36
CA GLN A 687 -11.85 -4.63 -7.45
C GLN A 687 -11.19 -3.70 -6.40
N ASN A 688 -10.18 -4.20 -5.66
CA ASN A 688 -9.39 -3.39 -4.73
C ASN A 688 -8.05 -3.01 -5.34
#